data_AF-A0AAV1DFP9-F1
#
_entry.id   AF-A0AAV1DFP9-F1
#
_cell.length_a   1.000
_cell.length_b   1.000
_cell.length_c   1.000
_cell.angle_alpha   90.00
_cell.angle_beta   90.00
_cell.angle_gamma   90.00
#
_symmetry.space_group_name_H-M   'P 1'
#
loop_
_entity.id
_entity.type
_entity.pdbx_description
1 polymer ?
#
loop_
_entity_poly.entity_id
_entity_poly.type
_entity_poly.pdbx_seq_one_letter_code
_entity_poly.pdbx_strand_id
1 'polypeptide(L)'
;MSFTNYELWRDFAMDYCIRIVSDDIDSIRLKYPEDSWRSLLWAKLKDKCSLMRIFYSCGKKWGNGVECASALCSLEQNILKHSLEIQFVYLTFSEAFDDWVAFENDNYDFFRWVTCFIHQQEEAIMEETEALHQILSCGILDTTSSTSQTEMEELLGIIDSILLLEFYNVCRTDDLKESLRFLKNFILFVASRGLVPKHMGDLLIHAGGVVVDVACVIFTTFIALYIESPGWSNLYKLIDRIEPFESRVCEMYVGVLQQASEVSESSNYMAPGCQTLMLADFVDSLLFLLFHLLFRCTDHLHIFDRQIYKLYKGLKFLRTTLREVYDKVDELYDQEMHDLIGSLICEAGVVVCYLFVGKKERSLGEKLDLLISKFDEKLKFVNSEEDEEGEAPRCQLSATFPHTNLLGFIDSILEKMNPVNQHEAHLVVASVKNKLQIVHDDLAFLRSFLLSIKGKHDEDGKLYDLWKRVAKVAYETEFVLDFLVVGGVHQSFIVLLHTIIAEIELIKKEASGSSHSIRQIIKVHTIAITDSKKPFAGKIPDFDEDIVGLDDESEKIVWRLKRGTKNLDIVPIVGMAGLGKTTLAKKVYRDPSITFHFQAHLWCTVSQVWNRKSLLIAILNSLGQKSVEELSRTSEDDLGDALRKYLKGKIYLVILDDVWDTEVWSCLKNSFPDDSKGSRILITSRSENVALGIRTNSKPLHLRLLTFDESWELFQKKMCFVEGCPPELLARGKAIATRCKGLPLMILVVAGVLSNMEPGIWEEIEESLKKGNLPTTEECQEIIELSYNNLPDHLKPCFLYLGAYKEDEKVLVRELLWLWKAEGFVNKTERVCEEDVAYGYMMELIHRNLIMVAETGSRGRVKYCVLHDVLLDFCKTKGKHEHFLHSLHGHELGIYSQPSMLYRLHVNHESIVDFAESRLLFPYLRTLLFNDNCGMSHASKWYDILYNFCQSKLLRVLGLNGIFEFSFFPSAIQLLVHLRYLTLTSVGEILKIPSSIACLSNLETFIVLKGFEVLLPDTLWNMKKLRHMKASCLLWKLPTGNSEHLSSLENLQTLSCVSYSHDQTWKEVIRKLPNIRRLKCGLSLVEEQDGALKIFALDFLSQLESLHITQWGDKCVDQFQLPQSLKKLTLSQLNLPWSEISVIDKLPNLEVLKLLDGSFTGETWSVEEVTFPKLRFLKLEGLDLVSWTIDSEDSFPFLEILVLNYCELLEELPVCLAESSTLQMIEVCGCDTAADSINQIQEMKTEFGNEDLKILIE
;
A
#
# COMPACT_ATOMS: atom_id res chain seq x y z
N MET A 1 33.73 -18.10 -56.40
CA MET A 1 33.83 -17.78 -54.96
C MET A 1 33.46 -19.05 -54.21
N SER A 2 34.32 -19.51 -53.30
CA SER A 2 34.22 -20.81 -52.61
C SER A 2 32.97 -20.93 -51.75
N PHE A 3 32.52 -22.18 -51.50
CA PHE A 3 31.39 -22.54 -50.62
C PHE A 3 31.42 -21.84 -49.25
N THR A 4 32.61 -21.51 -48.74
CA THR A 4 32.81 -20.73 -47.50
C THR A 4 32.22 -19.32 -47.53
N ASN A 5 32.10 -18.68 -48.70
CA ASN A 5 31.47 -17.36 -48.81
C ASN A 5 29.94 -17.44 -48.84
N TYR A 6 29.33 -18.59 -49.13
CA TYR A 6 27.88 -18.74 -49.21
C TYR A 6 27.24 -18.88 -47.83
N GLU A 7 27.85 -19.64 -46.92
CA GLU A 7 27.41 -19.73 -45.50
C GLU A 7 27.57 -18.38 -44.78
N LEU A 8 28.68 -17.67 -44.99
CA LEU A 8 28.89 -16.32 -44.45
C LEU A 8 27.90 -15.29 -45.03
N TRP A 9 27.58 -15.34 -46.32
CA TRP A 9 26.56 -14.48 -46.92
C TRP A 9 25.15 -14.80 -46.43
N ARG A 10 24.88 -16.09 -46.16
CA ARG A 10 23.59 -16.61 -45.69
C ARG A 10 23.36 -16.26 -44.22
N ASP A 11 24.39 -16.38 -43.39
CA ASP A 11 24.40 -15.92 -42.00
C ASP A 11 24.24 -14.38 -41.93
N PHE A 12 24.95 -13.65 -42.79
CA PHE A 12 24.83 -12.19 -42.87
C PHE A 12 23.43 -11.76 -43.33
N ALA A 13 22.84 -12.44 -44.32
CA ALA A 13 21.49 -12.15 -44.79
C ALA A 13 20.42 -12.37 -43.70
N MET A 14 20.61 -13.38 -42.85
CA MET A 14 19.66 -13.69 -41.79
C MET A 14 19.75 -12.76 -40.60
N ASP A 15 20.97 -12.46 -40.15
CA ASP A 15 21.21 -11.43 -39.13
C ASP A 15 20.75 -10.05 -39.60
N TYR A 16 20.88 -9.77 -40.91
CA TYR A 16 20.37 -8.57 -41.57
C TYR A 16 18.84 -8.54 -41.66
N CYS A 17 18.16 -9.66 -41.98
CA CYS A 17 16.69 -9.71 -42.00
C CYS A 17 16.08 -9.55 -40.61
N ILE A 18 16.66 -10.19 -39.58
CA ILE A 18 16.20 -10.05 -38.19
C ILE A 18 16.49 -8.63 -37.66
N ARG A 19 17.63 -8.04 -38.01
CA ARG A 19 17.92 -6.63 -37.72
C ARG A 19 16.94 -5.67 -38.38
N ILE A 20 16.64 -5.85 -39.67
CA ILE A 20 15.66 -5.01 -40.38
C ILE A 20 14.30 -5.08 -39.68
N VAL A 21 13.81 -6.28 -39.37
CA VAL A 21 12.52 -6.44 -38.67
C VAL A 21 12.56 -5.78 -37.28
N SER A 22 13.65 -5.92 -36.53
CA SER A 22 13.80 -5.26 -35.21
C SER A 22 13.91 -3.73 -35.31
N ASP A 23 14.69 -3.21 -36.26
CA ASP A 23 14.93 -1.78 -36.45
C ASP A 23 13.68 -1.08 -37.02
N ASP A 24 12.93 -1.76 -37.92
CA ASP A 24 11.65 -1.29 -38.43
C ASP A 24 10.57 -1.30 -37.31
N ILE A 25 10.55 -2.31 -36.43
CA ILE A 25 9.67 -2.35 -35.25
C ILE A 25 10.02 -1.24 -34.24
N ASP A 26 11.29 -0.96 -34.00
CA ASP A 26 11.74 0.11 -33.11
C ASP A 26 11.42 1.52 -33.67
N SER A 27 11.55 1.70 -34.98
CA SER A 27 11.14 2.91 -35.70
C SER A 27 9.62 3.16 -35.60
N ILE A 28 8.82 2.09 -35.60
CA ILE A 28 7.37 2.13 -35.38
C ILE A 28 7.05 2.45 -33.92
N ARG A 29 7.71 1.80 -32.94
CA ARG A 29 7.53 2.08 -31.50
C ARG A 29 7.81 3.55 -31.17
N LEU A 30 8.81 4.16 -31.79
CA LEU A 30 9.13 5.59 -31.62
C LEU A 30 8.08 6.54 -32.21
N LYS A 31 7.23 6.08 -33.13
CA LYS A 31 6.15 6.86 -33.76
C LYS A 31 4.82 6.83 -32.99
N TYR A 32 4.65 5.91 -32.03
CA TYR A 32 3.41 5.76 -31.26
C TYR A 32 3.67 5.85 -29.73
N PRO A 33 2.80 6.49 -28.93
CA PRO A 33 3.00 6.58 -27.48
C PRO A 33 2.97 5.20 -26.79
N GLU A 34 3.81 5.02 -25.76
CA GLU A 34 4.02 3.74 -25.05
C GLU A 34 2.74 3.18 -24.39
N ASP A 35 1.74 4.02 -24.13
CA ASP A 35 0.47 3.67 -23.47
C ASP A 35 -0.60 3.04 -24.38
N SER A 36 -0.30 2.73 -25.65
CA SER A 36 -1.27 2.08 -26.55
C SER A 36 -1.13 0.56 -26.56
N TRP A 37 -2.26 -0.18 -26.63
CA TRP A 37 -2.27 -1.64 -26.83
C TRP A 37 -1.51 -2.08 -28.09
N ARG A 38 -1.31 -1.16 -29.05
CA ARG A 38 -0.51 -1.33 -30.26
C ARG A 38 0.98 -1.42 -29.93
N SER A 39 1.48 -0.63 -28.98
CA SER A 39 2.85 -0.73 -28.45
C SER A 39 3.10 -2.12 -27.84
N LEU A 40 2.15 -2.62 -27.03
CA LEU A 40 2.23 -3.95 -26.42
C LEU A 40 2.23 -5.08 -27.48
N LEU A 41 1.46 -4.93 -28.57
CA LEU A 41 1.43 -5.89 -29.67
C LEU A 41 2.78 -5.94 -30.40
N TRP A 42 3.39 -4.79 -30.66
CA TRP A 42 4.70 -4.68 -31.30
C TRP A 42 5.85 -5.18 -30.40
N ALA A 43 5.78 -4.89 -29.09
CA ALA A 43 6.71 -5.44 -28.10
C ALA A 43 6.65 -6.98 -28.10
N LYS A 44 5.45 -7.57 -28.10
CA LYS A 44 5.27 -9.02 -28.22
C LYS A 44 5.87 -9.59 -29.51
N LEU A 45 5.74 -8.91 -30.65
CA LEU A 45 6.35 -9.33 -31.92
C LEU A 45 7.88 -9.27 -31.87
N LYS A 46 8.44 -8.22 -31.27
CA LYS A 46 9.89 -8.07 -31.07
C LYS A 46 10.45 -9.19 -30.16
N ASP A 47 9.78 -9.49 -29.06
CA ASP A 47 10.17 -10.57 -28.15
C ASP A 47 10.11 -11.93 -28.85
N LYS A 48 9.10 -12.16 -29.70
CA LYS A 48 8.99 -13.38 -30.53
C LYS A 48 10.16 -13.52 -31.51
N CYS A 49 10.50 -12.47 -32.26
CA CYS A 49 11.64 -12.49 -33.17
C CYS A 49 12.97 -12.73 -32.42
N SER A 50 13.10 -12.15 -31.22
CA SER A 50 14.26 -12.33 -30.35
C SER A 50 14.37 -13.77 -29.84
N LEU A 51 13.25 -14.37 -29.44
CA LEU A 51 13.15 -15.80 -29.08
C LEU A 51 13.56 -16.70 -30.24
N MET A 52 13.06 -16.47 -31.45
CA MET A 52 13.44 -17.26 -32.63
C MET A 52 14.94 -17.16 -32.93
N ARG A 53 15.52 -15.97 -32.77
CA ARG A 53 16.97 -15.77 -32.91
C ARG A 53 17.76 -16.59 -31.90
N ILE A 54 17.34 -16.59 -30.63
CA ILE A 54 17.96 -17.40 -29.56
C ILE A 54 17.90 -18.89 -29.91
N PHE A 55 16.75 -19.39 -30.37
CA PHE A 55 16.58 -20.79 -30.77
C PHE A 55 17.43 -21.19 -31.96
N TYR A 56 17.48 -20.34 -32.98
CA TYR A 56 18.32 -20.55 -34.15
C TYR A 56 19.81 -20.60 -33.76
N SER A 57 20.26 -19.66 -32.92
CA SER A 57 21.62 -19.65 -32.38
C SER A 57 21.94 -20.91 -31.55
N CYS A 58 21.00 -21.37 -30.72
CA CYS A 58 21.15 -22.63 -29.96
C CYS A 58 21.22 -23.85 -30.88
N GLY A 59 20.31 -23.96 -31.85
CA GLY A 59 20.25 -25.07 -32.80
C GLY A 59 21.45 -25.16 -33.73
N LYS A 60 21.99 -24.02 -34.17
CA LYS A 60 23.20 -23.96 -35.00
C LYS A 60 24.44 -24.51 -34.27
N LYS A 61 24.54 -24.28 -32.97
CA LYS A 61 25.75 -24.62 -32.18
C LYS A 61 25.69 -26.00 -31.53
N TRP A 62 24.52 -26.38 -31.01
CA TRP A 62 24.34 -27.62 -30.25
C TRP A 62 23.46 -28.66 -30.94
N GLY A 63 22.89 -28.34 -32.10
CA GLY A 63 22.12 -29.28 -32.90
C GLY A 63 23.03 -30.22 -33.70
N ASN A 64 23.00 -31.51 -33.37
CA ASN A 64 23.69 -32.55 -34.14
C ASN A 64 22.69 -33.36 -34.97
N GLY A 65 22.98 -33.55 -36.26
CA GLY A 65 22.26 -34.47 -37.14
C GLY A 65 21.65 -33.84 -38.39
N VAL A 66 21.38 -34.68 -39.39
CA VAL A 66 20.79 -34.29 -40.70
C VAL A 66 19.39 -33.71 -40.51
N GLU A 67 18.64 -34.19 -39.52
CA GLU A 67 17.29 -33.72 -39.19
C GLU A 67 17.30 -32.29 -38.62
N CYS A 68 18.28 -31.96 -37.76
CA CYS A 68 18.45 -30.60 -37.24
C CYS A 68 18.84 -29.62 -38.36
N ALA A 69 19.71 -30.03 -39.28
CA ALA A 69 20.09 -29.22 -40.43
C ALA A 69 18.90 -28.98 -41.38
N SER A 70 18.02 -29.97 -41.58
CA SER A 70 16.79 -29.77 -42.37
C SER A 70 15.77 -28.87 -41.68
N ALA A 71 15.59 -29.00 -40.36
CA ALA A 71 14.66 -28.16 -39.61
C ALA A 71 15.14 -26.71 -39.51
N LEU A 72 16.45 -26.48 -39.31
CA LEU A 72 17.06 -25.16 -39.37
C LEU A 72 16.93 -24.53 -40.77
N CYS A 73 17.08 -25.32 -41.84
CA CYS A 73 16.91 -24.84 -43.22
C CYS A 73 15.43 -24.50 -43.54
N SER A 74 14.46 -25.23 -42.98
CA SER A 74 13.02 -24.92 -43.09
C SER A 74 12.67 -23.63 -42.34
N LEU A 75 13.12 -23.54 -41.07
CA LEU A 75 12.95 -22.36 -40.24
C LEU A 75 13.58 -21.13 -40.90
N GLU A 76 14.76 -21.28 -41.51
CA GLU A 76 15.41 -20.20 -42.27
C GLU A 76 14.56 -19.71 -43.44
N GLN A 77 14.02 -20.62 -44.25
CA GLN A 77 13.19 -20.25 -45.40
C GLN A 77 11.89 -19.56 -44.97
N ASN A 78 11.30 -20.00 -43.86
CA ASN A 78 10.09 -19.39 -43.35
C ASN A 78 10.35 -18.06 -42.67
N ILE A 79 11.36 -17.90 -41.80
CA ILE A 79 11.68 -16.57 -41.24
C ILE A 79 11.90 -15.54 -42.36
N LEU A 80 12.61 -15.91 -43.45
CA LEU A 80 12.80 -15.04 -44.63
C LEU A 80 11.49 -14.70 -45.34
N LYS A 81 10.62 -15.70 -45.55
CA LYS A 81 9.30 -15.51 -46.16
C LYS A 81 8.42 -14.58 -45.30
N HIS A 82 8.38 -14.83 -43.99
CA HIS A 82 7.54 -14.11 -43.05
C HIS A 82 8.08 -12.68 -42.81
N SER A 83 9.40 -12.48 -42.80
CA SER A 83 9.99 -11.13 -42.75
C SER A 83 9.64 -10.30 -43.98
N LEU A 84 9.60 -10.92 -45.17
CA LEU A 84 9.16 -10.25 -46.40
C LEU A 84 7.66 -9.93 -46.39
N GLU A 85 6.83 -10.79 -45.81
CA GLU A 85 5.39 -10.56 -45.65
C GLU A 85 5.11 -9.45 -44.63
N ILE A 86 5.83 -9.40 -43.50
CA ILE A 86 5.76 -8.31 -42.51
C ILE A 86 6.23 -6.99 -43.12
N GLN A 87 7.34 -7.01 -43.88
CA GLN A 87 7.85 -5.84 -44.57
C GLN A 87 6.90 -5.36 -45.68
N PHE A 88 6.22 -6.29 -46.38
CA PHE A 88 5.18 -5.95 -47.34
C PHE A 88 3.99 -5.29 -46.67
N VAL A 89 3.50 -5.82 -45.54
CA VAL A 89 2.45 -5.18 -44.74
C VAL A 89 2.88 -3.78 -44.29
N TYR A 90 4.13 -3.62 -43.81
CA TYR A 90 4.68 -2.32 -43.42
C TYR A 90 4.75 -1.30 -44.57
N LEU A 91 5.25 -1.70 -45.74
CA LEU A 91 5.33 -0.83 -46.92
C LEU A 91 3.94 -0.45 -47.44
N THR A 92 3.02 -1.41 -47.46
CA THR A 92 1.62 -1.18 -47.84
C THR A 92 0.92 -0.22 -46.86
N PHE A 93 1.23 -0.32 -45.56
CA PHE A 93 0.72 0.59 -44.54
C PHE A 93 1.36 1.98 -44.62
N SER A 94 2.68 2.08 -44.79
CA SER A 94 3.40 3.35 -44.86
C SER A 94 2.97 4.21 -46.05
N GLU A 95 2.54 3.60 -47.16
CA GLU A 95 2.03 4.32 -48.32
C GLU A 95 0.54 4.64 -48.24
N ALA A 96 -0.26 3.85 -47.50
CA ALA A 96 -1.71 4.06 -47.37
C ALA A 96 -2.12 4.93 -46.16
N PHE A 97 -1.22 5.16 -45.19
CA PHE A 97 -1.56 5.78 -43.90
C PHE A 97 -1.99 7.25 -44.00
N ASP A 98 -1.38 8.03 -44.89
CA ASP A 98 -1.69 9.46 -45.02
C ASP A 98 -3.10 9.71 -45.59
N ASP A 99 -3.67 8.75 -46.34
CA ASP A 99 -5.01 8.84 -46.91
C ASP A 99 -6.10 8.22 -45.99
N TRP A 100 -5.73 7.38 -45.02
CA TRP A 100 -6.66 6.58 -44.21
C TRP A 100 -7.05 7.19 -42.86
N VAL A 101 -6.30 8.17 -42.36
CA VAL A 101 -6.59 8.90 -41.11
C VAL A 101 -7.88 9.75 -41.22
N ALA A 102 -8.48 9.87 -42.40
CA ALA A 102 -9.67 10.69 -42.65
C ALA A 102 -11.03 10.00 -42.41
N PHE A 103 -11.10 8.69 -42.12
CA PHE A 103 -12.37 7.99 -41.90
C PHE A 103 -12.40 7.20 -40.58
N GLU A 104 -13.11 7.75 -39.59
CA GLU A 104 -13.58 7.02 -38.40
C GLU A 104 -14.87 6.23 -38.72
N ASN A 105 -15.01 5.07 -38.06
CA ASN A 105 -16.13 4.10 -38.08
C ASN A 105 -16.10 3.02 -39.18
N ASP A 106 -15.25 1.99 -38.98
CA ASP A 106 -15.52 0.54 -39.19
C ASP A 106 -14.21 -0.26 -39.19
N ASN A 107 -13.43 -0.18 -38.10
CA ASN A 107 -12.11 -0.84 -38.03
C ASN A 107 -12.14 -2.27 -37.46
N TYR A 108 -13.30 -2.81 -37.08
CA TYR A 108 -13.38 -4.12 -36.42
C TYR A 108 -12.95 -5.29 -37.35
N ASP A 109 -13.38 -5.28 -38.61
CA ASP A 109 -13.02 -6.33 -39.57
C ASP A 109 -11.56 -6.25 -40.02
N PHE A 110 -10.99 -5.05 -40.07
CA PHE A 110 -9.58 -4.85 -40.37
C PHE A 110 -8.68 -5.28 -39.21
N PHE A 111 -9.04 -4.93 -37.97
CA PHE A 111 -8.36 -5.44 -36.78
C PHE A 111 -8.47 -6.95 -36.67
N ARG A 112 -9.63 -7.52 -37.00
CA ARG A 112 -9.81 -8.96 -37.07
C ARG A 112 -8.94 -9.58 -38.16
N TRP A 113 -8.78 -8.95 -39.32
CA TRP A 113 -7.90 -9.44 -40.38
C TRP A 113 -6.43 -9.40 -39.97
N VAL A 114 -5.93 -8.29 -39.39
CA VAL A 114 -4.55 -8.20 -38.89
C VAL A 114 -4.30 -9.21 -37.76
N THR A 115 -5.27 -9.37 -36.85
CA THR A 115 -5.16 -10.34 -35.75
C THR A 115 -5.19 -11.77 -36.29
N CYS A 116 -6.06 -12.10 -37.25
CA CYS A 116 -6.09 -13.41 -37.91
C CYS A 116 -4.84 -13.68 -38.77
N PHE A 117 -4.30 -12.65 -39.44
CA PHE A 117 -3.06 -12.75 -40.20
C PHE A 117 -1.89 -13.04 -39.25
N ILE A 118 -1.75 -12.25 -38.18
CA ILE A 118 -0.74 -12.49 -37.14
C ILE A 118 -0.91 -13.89 -36.55
N HIS A 119 -2.15 -14.32 -36.28
CA HIS A 119 -2.41 -15.66 -35.74
C HIS A 119 -2.07 -16.79 -36.73
N GLN A 120 -2.30 -16.60 -38.04
CA GLN A 120 -1.85 -17.56 -39.06
C GLN A 120 -0.33 -17.64 -39.16
N GLN A 121 0.35 -16.50 -39.06
CA GLN A 121 1.82 -16.48 -39.02
C GLN A 121 2.33 -17.13 -37.72
N GLU A 122 1.62 -16.94 -36.59
CA GLU A 122 1.91 -17.60 -35.31
C GLU A 122 1.76 -19.13 -35.41
N GLU A 123 0.66 -19.65 -35.95
CA GLU A 123 0.45 -21.10 -36.13
C GLU A 123 1.54 -21.72 -37.02
N ALA A 124 1.87 -21.10 -38.16
CA ALA A 124 2.90 -21.60 -39.07
C ALA A 124 4.30 -21.59 -38.44
N ILE A 125 4.65 -20.55 -37.67
CA ILE A 125 5.91 -20.48 -36.94
C ILE A 125 5.94 -21.52 -35.80
N MET A 126 4.81 -21.76 -35.11
CA MET A 126 4.70 -22.75 -34.03
C MET A 126 4.91 -24.19 -34.52
N GLU A 127 4.34 -24.58 -35.66
CA GLU A 127 4.51 -25.94 -36.22
C GLU A 127 6.00 -26.28 -36.48
N GLU A 128 6.78 -25.32 -36.98
CA GLU A 128 8.21 -25.55 -37.30
C GLU A 128 9.12 -25.52 -36.08
N THR A 129 8.78 -24.68 -35.10
CA THR A 129 9.53 -24.57 -33.85
C THR A 129 9.23 -25.73 -32.90
N GLU A 130 8.05 -26.36 -32.99
CA GLU A 130 7.75 -27.64 -32.34
C GLU A 130 8.60 -28.80 -32.93
N ALA A 131 8.86 -28.81 -34.24
CA ALA A 131 9.79 -29.76 -34.86
C ALA A 131 11.23 -29.57 -34.36
N LEU A 132 11.69 -28.32 -34.21
CA LEU A 132 13.00 -28.02 -33.61
C LEU A 132 13.05 -28.38 -32.11
N HIS A 133 11.97 -28.19 -31.36
CA HIS A 133 11.86 -28.61 -29.97
C HIS A 133 12.01 -30.13 -29.82
N GLN A 134 11.35 -30.92 -30.69
CA GLN A 134 11.51 -32.38 -30.70
C GLN A 134 12.96 -32.81 -30.99
N ILE A 135 13.67 -32.08 -31.86
CA ILE A 135 15.07 -32.36 -32.20
C ILE A 135 16.02 -31.97 -31.05
N LEU A 136 15.85 -30.77 -30.47
CA LEU A 136 16.69 -30.27 -29.36
C LEU A 136 16.47 -31.04 -28.06
N SER A 137 15.24 -31.51 -27.79
CA SER A 137 14.93 -32.34 -26.63
C SER A 137 15.44 -33.78 -26.75
N CYS A 138 15.71 -34.27 -27.97
CA CYS A 138 16.14 -35.65 -28.23
C CYS A 138 17.67 -35.87 -28.28
N GLY A 139 18.51 -34.83 -28.23
CA GLY A 139 19.94 -35.04 -28.41
C GLY A 139 20.86 -33.94 -27.87
N ILE A 140 21.17 -33.99 -26.57
CA ILE A 140 22.37 -33.32 -26.02
C ILE A 140 23.00 -34.22 -24.95
N LEU A 141 23.56 -35.34 -25.41
CA LEU A 141 24.59 -36.09 -24.69
C LEU A 141 25.58 -36.53 -25.76
N ASP A 142 26.61 -35.71 -25.98
CA ASP A 142 27.89 -36.00 -26.64
C ASP A 142 28.33 -34.84 -27.56
N THR A 143 28.77 -33.73 -26.97
CA THR A 143 29.63 -32.76 -27.66
C THR A 143 30.92 -32.60 -26.88
N THR A 144 31.90 -33.45 -27.22
CA THR A 144 33.31 -33.25 -26.92
C THR A 144 33.89 -32.31 -27.99
N SER A 145 33.68 -31.00 -27.83
CA SER A 145 34.41 -29.99 -28.61
C SER A 145 35.31 -29.12 -27.71
N SER A 146 36.48 -28.79 -28.23
CA SER A 146 37.54 -28.06 -27.54
C SER A 146 37.12 -26.64 -27.19
N THR A 147 36.96 -26.34 -25.89
CA THR A 147 36.51 -25.03 -25.40
C THR A 147 37.45 -23.88 -25.78
N SER A 148 36.98 -22.95 -26.63
CA SER A 148 37.72 -21.76 -27.10
C SER A 148 37.12 -20.45 -26.55
N GLN A 149 37.90 -19.36 -26.53
CA GLN A 149 37.46 -18.03 -26.04
C GLN A 149 36.19 -17.52 -26.78
N THR A 150 36.13 -17.76 -28.09
CA THR A 150 35.01 -17.41 -28.96
C THR A 150 33.71 -18.11 -28.53
N GLU A 151 33.80 -19.35 -28.04
CA GLU A 151 32.61 -20.09 -27.60
C GLU A 151 32.01 -19.54 -26.30
N MET A 152 32.85 -18.99 -25.41
CA MET A 152 32.44 -18.34 -24.17
C MET A 152 31.74 -17.00 -24.45
N GLU A 153 32.28 -16.18 -25.36
CA GLU A 153 31.67 -14.91 -25.77
C GLU A 153 30.28 -15.11 -26.41
N GLU A 154 30.15 -16.13 -27.26
CA GLU A 154 28.86 -16.49 -27.86
C GLU A 154 27.85 -17.00 -26.82
N LEU A 155 28.29 -17.83 -25.85
CA LEU A 155 27.44 -18.30 -24.75
C LEU A 155 26.90 -17.12 -23.93
N LEU A 156 27.78 -16.18 -23.55
CA LEU A 156 27.40 -14.97 -22.82
C LEU A 156 26.44 -14.09 -23.63
N GLY A 157 26.65 -13.96 -24.94
CA GLY A 157 25.75 -13.24 -25.83
C GLY A 157 24.35 -13.86 -25.93
N ILE A 158 24.24 -15.20 -25.88
CA ILE A 158 22.95 -15.90 -25.82
C ILE A 158 22.28 -15.67 -24.46
N ILE A 159 23.03 -15.75 -23.35
CA ILE A 159 22.50 -15.45 -22.02
C ILE A 159 21.97 -14.01 -21.95
N ASP A 160 22.72 -13.03 -22.49
CA ASP A 160 22.28 -11.63 -22.54
C ASP A 160 21.01 -11.46 -23.38
N SER A 161 20.91 -12.16 -24.50
CA SER A 161 19.71 -12.16 -25.33
C SER A 161 18.50 -12.73 -24.57
N ILE A 162 18.68 -13.78 -23.76
CA ILE A 162 17.61 -14.36 -22.92
C ILE A 162 17.21 -13.41 -21.78
N LEU A 163 18.19 -12.73 -21.16
CA LEU A 163 17.93 -11.81 -20.05
C LEU A 163 17.15 -10.55 -20.48
N LEU A 164 17.29 -10.14 -21.75
CA LEU A 164 16.61 -9.01 -22.36
C LEU A 164 15.15 -9.27 -22.74
N LEU A 165 14.68 -10.53 -22.77
CA LEU A 165 13.28 -10.85 -23.10
C LEU A 165 12.33 -10.36 -22.00
N GLU A 166 11.27 -9.61 -22.33
CA GLU A 166 10.24 -9.22 -21.37
C GLU A 166 9.13 -10.28 -21.28
N PHE A 167 9.04 -10.98 -20.14
CA PHE A 167 7.98 -11.99 -19.93
C PHE A 167 6.77 -11.36 -19.23
N TYR A 168 5.75 -11.03 -20.00
CA TYR A 168 4.46 -10.62 -19.44
C TYR A 168 3.75 -11.85 -18.86
N ASN A 169 3.31 -11.78 -17.60
CA ASN A 169 2.46 -12.77 -16.88
C ASN A 169 3.09 -14.06 -16.32
N VAL A 170 4.42 -14.23 -16.27
CA VAL A 170 5.01 -15.50 -15.76
C VAL A 170 5.80 -15.30 -14.46
N CYS A 171 5.16 -15.56 -13.32
CA CYS A 171 5.68 -15.35 -11.97
C CYS A 171 6.97 -16.14 -11.60
N ARG A 172 7.49 -17.01 -12.48
CA ARG A 172 8.66 -17.88 -12.22
C ARG A 172 9.80 -17.76 -13.23
N THR A 173 9.68 -16.89 -14.24
CA THR A 173 10.79 -16.60 -15.16
C THR A 173 11.87 -15.75 -14.50
N ASP A 174 11.52 -15.00 -13.46
CA ASP A 174 12.48 -14.12 -12.77
C ASP A 174 13.51 -14.93 -11.96
N ASP A 175 13.09 -15.98 -11.24
CA ASP A 175 14.01 -16.91 -10.57
C ASP A 175 15.01 -17.50 -11.58
N LEU A 176 14.52 -17.90 -12.76
CA LEU A 176 15.35 -18.46 -13.81
C LEU A 176 16.32 -17.43 -14.40
N LYS A 177 15.85 -16.19 -14.62
CA LYS A 177 16.70 -15.08 -15.07
C LYS A 177 17.78 -14.76 -14.04
N GLU A 178 17.46 -14.77 -12.75
CA GLU A 178 18.44 -14.55 -11.69
C GLU A 178 19.44 -15.70 -11.59
N SER A 179 19.02 -16.96 -11.73
CA SER A 179 19.94 -18.10 -11.83
C SER A 179 20.85 -17.98 -13.06
N LEU A 180 20.33 -17.53 -14.21
CA LEU A 180 21.12 -17.26 -15.41
C LEU A 180 22.08 -16.07 -15.23
N ARG A 181 21.67 -15.00 -14.54
CA ARG A 181 22.54 -13.88 -14.15
C ARG A 181 23.66 -14.35 -13.24
N PHE A 182 23.37 -15.21 -12.25
CA PHE A 182 24.39 -15.83 -11.43
C PHE A 182 25.40 -16.61 -12.29
N LEU A 183 24.93 -17.44 -13.22
CA LEU A 183 25.80 -18.22 -14.10
C LEU A 183 26.68 -17.33 -14.99
N LYS A 184 26.10 -16.26 -15.56
CA LYS A 184 26.80 -15.24 -16.34
C LYS A 184 27.89 -14.56 -15.51
N ASN A 185 27.51 -14.03 -14.35
CA ASN A 185 28.40 -13.29 -13.46
C ASN A 185 29.50 -14.20 -12.90
N PHE A 186 29.19 -15.48 -12.65
CA PHE A 186 30.17 -16.47 -12.23
C PHE A 186 31.22 -16.72 -13.31
N ILE A 187 30.81 -16.93 -14.56
CA ILE A 187 31.73 -17.11 -15.70
C ILE A 187 32.61 -15.87 -15.92
N LEU A 188 32.01 -14.67 -15.86
CA LEU A 188 32.74 -13.40 -15.99
C LEU A 188 33.71 -13.16 -14.84
N PHE A 189 33.30 -13.43 -13.60
CA PHE A 189 34.16 -13.33 -12.42
C PHE A 189 35.37 -14.28 -12.53
N VAL A 190 35.14 -15.55 -12.85
CA VAL A 190 36.23 -16.53 -12.98
C VAL A 190 37.20 -16.16 -14.11
N ALA A 191 36.69 -15.67 -15.24
CA ALA A 191 37.54 -15.18 -16.34
C ALA A 191 38.34 -13.93 -15.95
N SER A 192 37.75 -13.02 -15.16
CA SER A 192 38.44 -11.83 -14.65
C SER A 192 39.65 -12.18 -13.77
N ARG A 193 39.60 -13.32 -13.07
CA ARG A 193 40.70 -13.89 -12.26
C ARG A 193 41.81 -14.56 -13.08
N GLY A 194 41.73 -14.57 -14.42
CA GLY A 194 42.79 -15.08 -15.30
C GLY A 194 42.72 -16.57 -15.63
N LEU A 195 41.61 -17.25 -15.32
CA LEU A 195 41.39 -18.64 -15.72
C LEU A 195 41.08 -18.74 -17.22
N VAL A 196 41.90 -19.52 -17.94
CA VAL A 196 41.71 -19.77 -19.37
C VAL A 196 40.51 -20.70 -19.59
N PRO A 197 39.68 -20.52 -20.64
CA PRO A 197 38.49 -21.35 -20.92
C PRO A 197 38.71 -22.87 -20.88
N LYS A 198 39.93 -23.34 -21.20
CA LYS A 198 40.30 -24.77 -21.09
C LYS A 198 40.20 -25.33 -19.66
N HIS A 199 40.39 -24.50 -18.63
CA HIS A 199 40.24 -24.88 -17.23
C HIS A 199 38.80 -24.72 -16.73
N MET A 200 37.93 -24.06 -17.50
CA MET A 200 36.49 -23.90 -17.25
C MET A 200 35.64 -24.87 -18.10
N GLY A 201 36.25 -25.87 -18.73
CA GLY A 201 35.61 -26.72 -19.73
C GLY A 201 34.29 -27.34 -19.24
N ASP A 202 34.30 -27.96 -18.07
CA ASP A 202 33.11 -28.60 -17.49
C ASP A 202 32.02 -27.57 -17.12
N LEU A 203 32.42 -26.38 -16.64
CA LEU A 203 31.51 -25.28 -16.31
C LEU A 203 30.83 -24.72 -17.57
N LEU A 204 31.58 -24.51 -18.66
CA LEU A 204 31.06 -24.00 -19.92
C LEU A 204 30.16 -25.01 -20.63
N ILE A 205 30.49 -26.31 -20.56
CA ILE A 205 29.63 -27.39 -21.08
C ILE A 205 28.32 -27.45 -20.29
N HIS A 206 28.39 -27.40 -18.96
CA HIS A 206 27.22 -27.35 -18.10
C HIS A 206 26.35 -26.11 -18.39
N ALA A 207 26.97 -24.93 -18.50
CA ALA A 207 26.28 -23.69 -18.83
C ALA A 207 25.61 -23.73 -20.20
N GLY A 208 26.27 -24.30 -21.21
CA GLY A 208 25.68 -24.52 -22.54
C GLY A 208 24.44 -25.41 -22.49
N GLY A 209 24.51 -26.53 -21.76
CA GLY A 209 23.34 -27.42 -21.58
C GLY A 209 22.17 -26.74 -20.87
N VAL A 210 22.45 -25.99 -19.81
CA VAL A 210 21.44 -25.17 -19.10
C VAL A 210 20.79 -24.16 -20.03
N VAL A 211 21.57 -23.39 -20.79
CA VAL A 211 21.04 -22.33 -21.67
C VAL A 211 20.10 -22.91 -22.73
N VAL A 212 20.43 -24.09 -23.27
CA VAL A 212 19.54 -24.78 -24.22
C VAL A 212 18.27 -25.28 -23.55
N ASP A 213 18.36 -25.90 -22.37
CA ASP A 213 17.18 -26.34 -21.63
C ASP A 213 16.28 -25.14 -21.26
N VAL A 214 16.87 -24.00 -20.88
CA VAL A 214 16.15 -22.77 -20.55
C VAL A 214 15.47 -22.18 -21.76
N ALA A 215 16.16 -22.08 -22.90
CA ALA A 215 15.54 -21.68 -24.15
C ALA A 215 14.32 -22.57 -24.45
N CYS A 216 14.50 -23.90 -24.43
CA CYS A 216 13.45 -24.89 -24.63
C CYS A 216 12.25 -24.72 -23.69
N VAL A 217 12.49 -24.45 -22.41
CA VAL A 217 11.40 -24.28 -21.43
C VAL A 217 10.70 -22.93 -21.54
N ILE A 218 11.43 -21.85 -21.80
CA ILE A 218 10.82 -20.55 -22.09
C ILE A 218 9.87 -20.67 -23.29
N PHE A 219 10.30 -21.40 -24.32
CA PHE A 219 9.51 -21.63 -25.52
C PHE A 219 8.28 -22.51 -25.31
N THR A 220 8.42 -23.63 -24.60
CA THR A 220 7.25 -24.47 -24.26
C THR A 220 6.26 -23.76 -23.34
N THR A 221 6.75 -22.92 -22.42
CA THR A 221 5.88 -22.07 -21.57
C THR A 221 5.19 -20.98 -22.40
N PHE A 222 5.86 -20.46 -23.41
CA PHE A 222 5.30 -19.52 -24.38
C PHE A 222 4.18 -20.15 -25.23
N ILE A 223 4.34 -21.40 -25.68
CA ILE A 223 3.27 -22.17 -26.36
C ILE A 223 2.10 -22.49 -25.41
N ALA A 224 2.39 -22.84 -24.16
CA ALA A 224 1.38 -23.25 -23.18
C ALA A 224 0.38 -22.14 -22.77
N LEU A 225 0.64 -20.86 -23.10
CA LEU A 225 -0.34 -19.78 -22.94
C LEU A 225 -1.59 -19.94 -23.83
N TYR A 226 -1.57 -20.89 -24.78
CA TYR A 226 -2.72 -21.26 -25.62
C TYR A 226 -3.34 -22.63 -25.31
N ILE A 227 -2.66 -23.48 -24.52
CA ILE A 227 -3.14 -24.83 -24.20
C ILE A 227 -2.91 -25.10 -22.71
N GLU A 228 -3.99 -25.23 -21.94
CA GLU A 228 -3.97 -25.59 -20.52
C GLU A 228 -3.19 -26.90 -20.28
N SER A 229 -1.89 -26.81 -19.93
CA SER A 229 -1.09 -28.00 -19.60
C SER A 229 0.08 -27.73 -18.62
N PRO A 230 0.63 -28.77 -17.96
CA PRO A 230 1.39 -28.69 -16.70
C PRO A 230 2.91 -28.52 -16.88
N GLY A 231 3.38 -27.46 -17.54
CA GLY A 231 4.82 -27.20 -17.76
C GLY A 231 5.64 -26.79 -16.51
N TRP A 232 4.97 -26.35 -15.44
CA TRP A 232 5.60 -25.68 -14.29
C TRP A 232 6.54 -26.55 -13.45
N SER A 233 6.42 -27.89 -13.49
CA SER A 233 7.33 -28.78 -12.77
C SER A 233 8.74 -28.87 -13.38
N ASN A 234 8.89 -28.49 -14.66
CA ASN A 234 10.17 -28.55 -15.35
C ASN A 234 11.05 -27.32 -15.05
N LEU A 235 10.45 -26.16 -14.79
CA LEU A 235 11.17 -24.93 -14.38
C LEU A 235 11.98 -25.13 -13.09
N TYR A 236 11.43 -25.82 -12.09
CA TYR A 236 12.16 -26.10 -10.84
C TYR A 236 13.33 -27.04 -11.06
N LYS A 237 13.17 -28.08 -11.88
CA LYS A 237 14.28 -28.98 -12.23
C LYS A 237 15.42 -28.24 -12.95
N LEU A 238 15.07 -27.22 -13.72
CA LEU A 238 16.00 -26.34 -14.41
C LEU A 238 16.75 -25.42 -13.46
N ILE A 239 16.04 -24.71 -12.58
CA ILE A 239 16.67 -23.88 -11.54
C ILE A 239 17.57 -24.75 -10.66
N ASP A 240 17.11 -25.95 -10.28
CA ASP A 240 17.89 -26.90 -9.48
C ASP A 240 19.14 -27.43 -10.22
N ARG A 241 19.20 -27.34 -11.57
CA ARG A 241 20.39 -27.66 -12.37
C ARG A 241 21.41 -26.52 -12.38
N ILE A 242 20.98 -25.26 -12.31
CA ILE A 242 21.87 -24.08 -12.28
C ILE A 242 22.42 -23.86 -10.87
N GLU A 243 21.56 -24.01 -9.87
CA GLU A 243 21.94 -23.81 -8.48
C GLU A 243 22.70 -25.03 -7.94
N PRO A 244 23.64 -24.85 -6.98
CA PRO A 244 24.52 -25.93 -6.52
C PRO A 244 23.84 -26.90 -5.54
N PHE A 245 22.58 -27.30 -5.80
CA PHE A 245 21.84 -28.29 -5.01
C PHE A 245 22.34 -29.73 -5.23
N GLU A 246 22.81 -30.04 -6.45
CA GLU A 246 23.38 -31.34 -6.78
C GLU A 246 24.85 -31.43 -6.38
N SER A 247 25.25 -32.52 -5.69
CA SER A 247 26.63 -32.73 -5.22
C SER A 247 27.67 -32.53 -6.34
N ARG A 248 27.36 -33.01 -7.55
CA ARG A 248 28.26 -32.92 -8.71
C ARG A 248 28.44 -31.48 -9.22
N VAL A 249 27.36 -30.71 -9.27
CA VAL A 249 27.39 -29.29 -9.68
C VAL A 249 28.12 -28.46 -8.62
N CYS A 250 27.87 -28.73 -7.33
CA CYS A 250 28.59 -28.10 -6.23
C CYS A 250 30.09 -28.42 -6.26
N GLU A 251 30.48 -29.67 -6.48
CA GLU A 251 31.90 -30.07 -6.58
C GLU A 251 32.60 -29.36 -7.74
N MET A 252 31.92 -29.24 -8.88
CA MET A 252 32.40 -28.48 -10.04
C MET A 252 32.59 -27.00 -9.71
N TYR A 253 31.59 -26.31 -9.15
CA TYR A 253 31.67 -24.89 -8.80
C TYR A 253 32.75 -24.62 -7.76
N VAL A 254 32.82 -25.44 -6.71
CA VAL A 254 33.86 -25.35 -5.67
C VAL A 254 35.24 -25.56 -6.28
N GLY A 255 35.41 -26.52 -7.18
CA GLY A 255 36.67 -26.77 -7.87
C GLY A 255 37.14 -25.58 -8.69
N VAL A 256 36.23 -24.93 -9.44
CA VAL A 256 36.54 -23.73 -10.22
C VAL A 256 36.88 -22.54 -9.31
N LEU A 257 36.11 -22.32 -8.24
CA LEU A 257 36.36 -21.24 -7.28
C LEU A 257 37.69 -21.40 -6.54
N GLN A 258 38.07 -22.63 -6.19
CA GLN A 258 39.36 -22.94 -5.56
C GLN A 258 40.52 -22.65 -6.52
N GLN A 259 40.42 -23.06 -7.79
CA GLN A 259 41.41 -22.72 -8.82
C GLN A 259 41.50 -21.20 -9.03
N ALA A 260 40.37 -20.49 -9.05
CA ALA A 260 40.32 -19.04 -9.22
C ALA A 260 40.94 -18.27 -8.04
N SER A 261 40.96 -18.88 -6.85
CA SER A 261 41.59 -18.32 -5.66
C SER A 261 43.13 -18.45 -5.64
N GLU A 262 43.70 -19.37 -6.42
CA GLU A 262 45.14 -19.66 -6.48
C GLU A 262 45.87 -18.89 -7.59
N VAL A 263 45.14 -18.37 -8.57
CA VAL A 263 45.69 -17.57 -9.67
C VAL A 263 45.84 -16.11 -9.21
N SER A 264 47.07 -15.59 -9.26
CA SER A 264 47.38 -14.17 -9.05
C SER A 264 47.31 -13.41 -10.38
N GLU A 265 46.80 -12.18 -10.35
CA GLU A 265 46.40 -11.35 -11.50
C GLU A 265 47.50 -10.93 -12.49
N SER A 266 48.64 -11.61 -12.53
CA SER A 266 49.82 -11.25 -13.33
C SER A 266 49.66 -11.31 -14.86
N SER A 267 48.46 -11.58 -15.43
CA SER A 267 48.32 -11.76 -16.89
C SER A 267 46.99 -11.37 -17.56
N ASN A 268 46.27 -10.32 -17.13
CA ASN A 268 45.02 -9.92 -17.82
C ASN A 268 45.01 -8.50 -18.45
N TYR A 269 44.40 -8.41 -19.65
CA TYR A 269 44.34 -7.26 -20.57
C TYR A 269 43.09 -6.34 -20.36
N MET A 270 42.48 -6.31 -19.18
CA MET A 270 41.22 -5.58 -18.91
C MET A 270 41.46 -4.30 -18.11
N ALA A 271 40.65 -3.25 -18.35
CA ALA A 271 40.73 -2.00 -17.61
C ALA A 271 40.26 -2.18 -16.14
N PRO A 272 40.90 -1.53 -15.15
CA PRO A 272 40.62 -1.70 -13.71
C PRO A 272 39.13 -1.50 -13.34
N GLY A 273 38.49 -0.45 -13.87
CA GLY A 273 37.08 -0.14 -13.55
C GLY A 273 36.07 -1.23 -13.97
N CYS A 274 36.34 -1.99 -15.04
CA CYS A 274 35.49 -3.12 -15.45
C CYS A 274 35.62 -4.31 -14.48
N GLN A 275 36.78 -4.48 -13.84
CA GLN A 275 37.02 -5.58 -12.91
C GLN A 275 36.24 -5.36 -11.60
N THR A 276 36.23 -4.14 -11.07
CA THR A 276 35.46 -3.79 -9.86
C THR A 276 33.96 -4.03 -10.03
N LEU A 277 33.40 -3.69 -11.19
CA LEU A 277 32.00 -3.97 -11.53
C LEU A 277 31.70 -5.47 -11.54
N MET A 278 32.54 -6.29 -12.19
CA MET A 278 32.35 -7.74 -12.23
C MET A 278 32.41 -8.39 -10.83
N LEU A 279 33.28 -7.87 -9.94
CA LEU A 279 33.32 -8.30 -8.54
C LEU A 279 32.02 -7.97 -7.81
N ALA A 280 31.51 -6.73 -7.98
CA ALA A 280 30.26 -6.30 -7.37
C ALA A 280 29.05 -7.10 -7.87
N ASP A 281 28.97 -7.34 -9.19
CA ASP A 281 27.91 -8.11 -9.83
C ASP A 281 27.86 -9.56 -9.35
N PHE A 282 29.03 -10.20 -9.17
CA PHE A 282 29.08 -11.56 -8.64
C PHE A 282 28.74 -11.62 -7.15
N VAL A 283 29.16 -10.63 -6.35
CA VAL A 283 28.71 -10.49 -4.95
C VAL A 283 27.19 -10.35 -4.87
N ASP A 284 26.57 -9.60 -5.78
CA ASP A 284 25.11 -9.46 -5.87
C ASP A 284 24.42 -10.79 -6.19
N SER A 285 25.00 -11.61 -7.08
CA SER A 285 24.51 -12.96 -7.37
C SER A 285 24.69 -13.93 -6.20
N LEU A 286 25.79 -13.85 -5.44
CA LEU A 286 25.99 -14.66 -4.24
C LEU A 286 25.00 -14.29 -3.13
N LEU A 287 24.71 -13.00 -2.95
CA LEU A 287 23.68 -12.52 -2.02
C LEU A 287 22.28 -13.03 -2.42
N PHE A 288 21.97 -13.08 -3.72
CA PHE A 288 20.73 -13.66 -4.25
C PHE A 288 20.63 -15.16 -3.93
N LEU A 289 21.67 -15.94 -4.24
CA LEU A 289 21.69 -17.39 -3.97
C LEU A 289 21.52 -17.70 -2.48
N LEU A 290 22.21 -16.96 -1.61
CA LEU A 290 22.10 -17.12 -0.16
C LEU A 290 20.64 -16.91 0.32
N PHE A 291 19.92 -15.99 -0.30
CA PHE A 291 18.50 -15.76 -0.01
C PHE A 291 17.59 -16.87 -0.53
N HIS A 292 17.79 -17.31 -1.78
CA HIS A 292 16.99 -18.39 -2.35
C HIS A 292 17.12 -19.68 -1.50
N LEU A 293 18.32 -19.93 -0.96
CA LEU A 293 18.60 -20.99 0.01
C LEU A 293 17.77 -20.85 1.30
N LEU A 294 17.75 -19.65 1.90
CA LEU A 294 16.94 -19.33 3.08
C LEU A 294 15.44 -19.52 2.84
N PHE A 295 14.96 -19.24 1.63
CA PHE A 295 13.56 -19.37 1.25
C PHE A 295 13.13 -20.83 1.00
N ARG A 296 14.00 -21.64 0.38
CA ARG A 296 13.69 -23.05 0.04
C ARG A 296 13.90 -24.05 1.19
N CYS A 297 14.75 -23.76 2.17
CA CYS A 297 15.19 -24.73 3.18
C CYS A 297 14.78 -24.33 4.61
N THR A 298 13.49 -24.28 4.93
CA THR A 298 13.02 -23.86 6.27
C THR A 298 13.30 -24.85 7.40
N ASP A 299 13.45 -26.15 7.11
CA ASP A 299 13.40 -27.18 8.16
C ASP A 299 14.78 -27.54 8.76
N HIS A 300 15.88 -27.16 8.11
CA HIS A 300 17.25 -27.57 8.50
C HIS A 300 18.29 -26.43 8.56
N LEU A 301 17.99 -25.24 8.03
CA LEU A 301 18.92 -24.10 8.06
C LEU A 301 19.09 -23.45 9.44
N HIS A 302 18.21 -23.73 10.40
CA HIS A 302 18.34 -23.24 11.79
C HIS A 302 19.69 -23.56 12.45
N ILE A 303 20.39 -24.60 11.97
CA ILE A 303 21.71 -25.00 12.46
C ILE A 303 22.82 -24.02 11.97
N PHE A 304 22.57 -23.30 10.87
CA PHE A 304 23.54 -22.43 10.19
C PHE A 304 23.18 -20.93 10.23
N ASP A 305 22.14 -20.52 10.96
CA ASP A 305 21.66 -19.12 10.98
C ASP A 305 22.77 -18.11 11.34
N ARG A 306 23.68 -18.47 12.26
CA ARG A 306 24.82 -17.62 12.65
C ARG A 306 25.87 -17.51 11.53
N GLN A 307 26.14 -18.62 10.85
CA GLN A 307 27.10 -18.75 9.75
C GLN A 307 26.62 -17.96 8.53
N ILE A 308 25.35 -18.13 8.16
CA ILE A 308 24.69 -17.43 7.07
C ILE A 308 24.65 -15.92 7.32
N TYR A 309 24.32 -15.51 8.56
CA TYR A 309 24.29 -14.10 8.93
C TYR A 309 25.67 -13.42 8.84
N LYS A 310 26.74 -14.11 9.29
CA LYS A 310 28.11 -13.60 9.18
C LYS A 310 28.54 -13.44 7.72
N LEU A 311 28.29 -14.47 6.91
CA LEU A 311 28.60 -14.47 5.48
C LEU A 311 27.85 -13.35 4.74
N TYR A 312 26.56 -13.22 5.02
CA TYR A 312 25.72 -12.15 4.49
C TYR A 312 26.26 -10.76 4.82
N LYS A 313 26.62 -10.52 6.10
CA LYS A 313 27.17 -9.24 6.54
C LYS A 313 28.49 -8.91 5.81
N GLY A 314 29.36 -9.90 5.65
CA GLY A 314 30.62 -9.72 4.93
C GLY A 314 30.44 -9.45 3.44
N LEU A 315 29.57 -10.21 2.75
CA LEU A 315 29.25 -9.97 1.34
C LEU A 315 28.60 -8.60 1.13
N LYS A 316 27.74 -8.16 2.04
CA LYS A 316 27.15 -6.82 1.97
C LYS A 316 28.18 -5.72 2.13
N PHE A 317 29.10 -5.87 3.08
CA PHE A 317 30.23 -4.95 3.24
C PHE A 317 31.03 -4.85 1.93
N LEU A 318 31.44 -5.99 1.35
CA LEU A 318 32.16 -6.01 0.08
C LEU A 318 31.38 -5.34 -1.05
N ARG A 319 30.06 -5.56 -1.16
CA ARG A 319 29.21 -4.89 -2.15
C ARG A 319 29.27 -3.38 -2.00
N THR A 320 29.12 -2.87 -0.77
CA THR A 320 29.14 -1.43 -0.50
C THR A 320 30.51 -0.84 -0.83
N THR A 321 31.60 -1.46 -0.36
CA THR A 321 32.96 -1.03 -0.65
C THR A 321 33.22 -1.02 -2.17
N LEU A 322 32.90 -2.09 -2.89
CA LEU A 322 33.12 -2.18 -4.34
C LEU A 322 32.32 -1.14 -5.14
N ARG A 323 31.08 -0.82 -4.71
CA ARG A 323 30.24 0.19 -5.38
C ARG A 323 30.66 1.63 -5.05
N GLU A 324 31.07 1.91 -3.81
CA GLU A 324 31.58 3.23 -3.42
C GLU A 324 32.93 3.57 -4.09
N VAL A 325 33.75 2.54 -4.33
CA VAL A 325 35.04 2.67 -5.02
C VAL A 325 34.85 2.90 -6.52
N TYR A 326 33.81 2.35 -7.12
CA TYR A 326 33.47 2.60 -8.53
C TYR A 326 33.10 4.06 -8.80
N ASP A 327 32.38 4.71 -7.88
CA ASP A 327 32.00 6.13 -8.01
C ASP A 327 33.18 7.10 -7.85
N LYS A 328 34.30 6.63 -7.27
CA LYS A 328 35.57 7.38 -7.13
C LYS A 328 36.58 6.87 -8.16
N VAL A 329 36.43 7.30 -9.41
CA VAL A 329 37.30 6.93 -10.54
C VAL A 329 38.79 7.07 -10.18
N ASP A 330 39.48 5.93 -10.21
CA ASP A 330 40.94 5.68 -10.18
C ASP A 330 41.77 6.53 -9.19
N GLU A 331 42.15 5.96 -8.02
CA GLU A 331 43.49 6.18 -7.41
C GLU A 331 43.82 5.36 -6.14
N LEU A 332 42.97 4.47 -5.61
CA LEU A 332 43.13 4.00 -4.21
C LEU A 332 43.26 2.47 -3.93
N TYR A 333 43.31 1.59 -4.93
CA TYR A 333 43.52 0.16 -4.68
C TYR A 333 44.71 -0.40 -5.46
N ASP A 334 45.76 -0.78 -4.74
CA ASP A 334 46.85 -1.59 -5.28
C ASP A 334 46.32 -2.97 -5.69
N GLN A 335 46.98 -3.58 -6.69
CA GLN A 335 46.58 -4.86 -7.27
C GLN A 335 46.50 -6.00 -6.24
N GLU A 336 47.25 -5.90 -5.13
CA GLU A 336 47.20 -6.83 -4.00
C GLU A 336 45.83 -6.85 -3.29
N MET A 337 45.16 -5.70 -3.17
CA MET A 337 43.82 -5.61 -2.56
C MET A 337 42.73 -6.16 -3.48
N HIS A 338 42.84 -5.94 -4.79
CA HIS A 338 41.96 -6.56 -5.78
C HIS A 338 42.07 -8.10 -5.73
N ASP A 339 43.29 -8.61 -5.64
CA ASP A 339 43.56 -10.03 -5.45
C ASP A 339 43.01 -10.56 -4.13
N LEU A 340 43.13 -9.78 -3.04
CA LEU A 340 42.57 -10.14 -1.73
C LEU A 340 41.05 -10.19 -1.75
N ILE A 341 40.38 -9.18 -2.31
CA ILE A 341 38.90 -9.12 -2.43
C ILE A 341 38.40 -10.25 -3.34
N GLY A 342 39.06 -10.49 -4.48
CA GLY A 342 38.75 -11.62 -5.36
C GLY A 342 38.87 -12.98 -4.64
N SER A 343 39.93 -13.17 -3.85
CA SER A 343 40.11 -14.36 -2.99
C SER A 343 38.98 -14.50 -1.96
N LEU A 344 38.57 -13.38 -1.34
CA LEU A 344 37.49 -13.32 -0.34
C LEU A 344 36.13 -13.71 -0.94
N ILE A 345 35.84 -13.26 -2.15
CA ILE A 345 34.63 -13.60 -2.90
C ILE A 345 34.64 -15.09 -3.30
N CYS A 346 35.79 -15.65 -3.68
CA CYS A 346 35.93 -17.09 -3.91
C CYS A 346 35.61 -17.91 -2.65
N GLU A 347 36.15 -17.52 -1.49
CA GLU A 347 35.87 -18.17 -0.21
C GLU A 347 34.38 -18.09 0.15
N ALA A 348 33.76 -16.93 -0.04
CA ALA A 348 32.33 -16.76 0.16
C ALA A 348 31.51 -17.67 -0.76
N GLY A 349 31.85 -17.73 -2.06
CA GLY A 349 31.21 -18.60 -3.04
C GLY A 349 31.29 -20.07 -2.66
N VAL A 350 32.44 -20.54 -2.15
CA VAL A 350 32.62 -21.92 -1.67
C VAL A 350 31.71 -22.21 -0.48
N VAL A 351 31.60 -21.27 0.47
CA VAL A 351 30.69 -21.41 1.62
C VAL A 351 29.23 -21.46 1.16
N VAL A 352 28.82 -20.58 0.24
CA VAL A 352 27.45 -20.62 -0.36
C VAL A 352 27.18 -21.97 -1.00
N CYS A 353 28.08 -22.49 -1.84
CA CYS A 353 27.92 -23.80 -2.49
C CYS A 353 27.75 -24.95 -1.48
N TYR A 354 28.57 -24.99 -0.43
CA TYR A 354 28.46 -26.04 0.60
C TYR A 354 27.16 -25.94 1.42
N LEU A 355 26.61 -24.73 1.62
CA LEU A 355 25.31 -24.57 2.28
C LEU A 355 24.16 -25.22 1.48
N PHE A 356 24.23 -25.27 0.14
CA PHE A 356 23.23 -25.93 -0.71
C PHE A 356 23.26 -27.47 -0.59
N VAL A 357 24.45 -28.06 -0.40
CA VAL A 357 24.66 -29.53 -0.31
C VAL A 357 24.43 -30.08 1.10
N GLY A 358 24.47 -29.24 2.14
CA GLY A 358 24.39 -29.61 3.57
C GLY A 358 23.16 -30.43 4.03
N LYS A 359 22.29 -30.88 3.12
CA LYS A 359 21.14 -31.75 3.37
C LYS A 359 21.47 -33.10 4.00
N LYS A 360 22.73 -33.57 4.05
CA LYS A 360 23.05 -34.98 4.41
C LYS A 360 24.19 -35.28 5.40
N GLU A 361 25.02 -34.32 5.84
CA GLU A 361 26.20 -34.63 6.67
C GLU A 361 26.39 -33.72 7.88
N ARG A 362 26.41 -34.30 9.10
CA ARG A 362 26.75 -33.58 10.35
C ARG A 362 28.20 -33.10 10.41
N SER A 363 29.11 -33.69 9.63
CA SER A 363 30.53 -33.30 9.51
C SER A 363 30.75 -31.99 8.75
N LEU A 364 29.74 -31.46 8.07
CA LEU A 364 29.85 -30.23 7.28
C LEU A 364 29.95 -28.97 8.16
N GLY A 365 29.41 -28.99 9.38
CA GLY A 365 29.36 -27.82 10.27
C GLY A 365 30.74 -27.34 10.71
N GLU A 366 31.63 -28.25 11.12
CA GLU A 366 33.00 -27.90 11.50
C GLU A 366 33.80 -27.34 10.33
N LYS A 367 33.56 -27.85 9.12
CA LYS A 367 34.20 -27.37 7.88
C LYS A 367 33.71 -25.98 7.50
N LEU A 368 32.42 -25.71 7.62
CA LEU A 368 31.81 -24.39 7.38
C LEU A 368 32.30 -23.36 8.41
N ASP A 369 32.37 -23.71 9.70
CA ASP A 369 32.87 -22.82 10.74
C ASP A 369 34.33 -22.41 10.51
N LEU A 370 35.17 -23.35 10.07
CA LEU A 370 36.57 -23.07 9.72
C LEU A 370 36.67 -22.11 8.52
N LEU A 371 35.88 -22.36 7.46
CA LEU A 371 35.87 -21.50 6.27
C LEU A 371 35.36 -20.09 6.58
N ILE A 372 34.32 -19.96 7.40
CA ILE A 372 33.76 -18.67 7.81
C ILE A 372 34.71 -17.93 8.75
N SER A 373 35.47 -18.64 9.59
CA SER A 373 36.53 -18.02 10.41
C SER A 373 37.64 -17.42 9.54
N LYS A 374 38.07 -18.13 8.50
CA LYS A 374 39.06 -17.62 7.53
C LYS A 374 38.55 -16.40 6.76
N PHE A 375 37.31 -16.47 6.30
CA PHE A 375 36.62 -15.35 5.65
C PHE A 375 36.55 -14.13 6.59
N ASP A 376 36.17 -14.30 7.86
CA ASP A 376 36.09 -13.22 8.86
C ASP A 376 37.47 -12.64 9.22
N GLU A 377 38.53 -13.45 9.22
CA GLU A 377 39.91 -12.98 9.40
C GLU A 377 40.39 -12.12 8.25
N LYS A 378 40.18 -12.57 7.00
CA LYS A 378 40.55 -11.79 5.81
C LYS A 378 39.70 -10.52 5.66
N LEU A 379 38.40 -10.59 5.97
CA LEU A 379 37.50 -9.44 5.92
C LEU A 379 37.95 -8.33 6.89
N LYS A 380 38.50 -8.68 8.06
CA LYS A 380 39.07 -7.71 9.01
C LYS A 380 40.29 -6.98 8.46
N PHE A 381 41.11 -7.64 7.64
CA PHE A 381 42.27 -7.02 7.00
C PHE A 381 41.83 -5.94 6.00
N VAL A 382 40.81 -6.23 5.19
CA VAL A 382 40.18 -5.24 4.28
C VAL A 382 39.58 -4.06 5.06
N ASN A 383 39.05 -4.30 6.26
CA ASN A 383 38.53 -3.24 7.14
C ASN A 383 39.62 -2.39 7.83
N SER A 384 40.84 -2.90 8.02
CA SER A 384 41.88 -2.23 8.80
C SER A 384 42.76 -1.25 8.01
N GLU A 385 42.85 -1.39 6.68
CA GLU A 385 43.65 -0.46 5.85
C GLU A 385 42.91 0.84 5.49
N GLU A 386 41.58 0.92 5.69
CA GLU A 386 40.82 2.18 5.56
C GLU A 386 40.90 3.08 6.81
N ASP A 387 41.44 2.59 7.94
CA ASP A 387 41.47 3.36 9.18
C ASP A 387 42.70 4.30 9.29
N GLU A 388 43.62 4.35 8.30
CA GLU A 388 44.80 5.25 8.34
C GLU A 388 44.74 6.54 7.49
N GLU A 389 43.77 6.75 6.59
CA GLU A 389 43.64 8.03 5.89
C GLU A 389 42.19 8.53 5.75
N GLY A 390 41.84 9.53 6.56
CA GLY A 390 40.73 10.45 6.31
C GLY A 390 39.42 10.12 7.04
N GLU A 391 39.10 10.92 8.07
CA GLU A 391 37.76 10.99 8.66
C GLU A 391 36.70 11.35 7.61
N ALA A 392 36.12 10.35 6.94
CA ALA A 392 34.80 10.47 6.35
C ALA A 392 33.74 10.36 7.47
N PRO A 393 32.64 11.13 7.42
CA PRO A 393 31.69 11.20 8.53
C PRO A 393 30.93 9.88 8.64
N ARG A 394 31.43 8.97 9.48
CA ARG A 394 30.63 7.88 10.04
C ARG A 394 29.53 8.54 10.88
N CYS A 395 28.37 8.81 10.27
CA CYS A 395 27.15 9.13 10.98
C CYS A 395 26.75 7.90 11.82
N GLN A 396 27.34 7.79 13.01
CA GLN A 396 26.82 6.96 14.09
C GLN A 396 25.50 7.58 14.55
N LEU A 397 24.42 7.35 13.79
CA LEU A 397 23.09 7.46 14.36
C LEU A 397 22.99 6.37 15.42
N SER A 398 23.12 6.74 16.70
CA SER A 398 22.87 5.84 17.82
C SER A 398 21.45 5.31 17.68
N ALA A 399 21.33 4.07 17.23
CA ALA A 399 20.05 3.45 16.91
C ALA A 399 19.15 3.47 18.16
N THR A 400 18.02 4.15 18.05
CA THR A 400 17.16 4.55 19.18
C THR A 400 15.74 4.07 18.92
N PHE A 401 15.14 3.46 19.94
CA PHE A 401 13.78 2.91 19.89
C PHE A 401 12.73 3.99 20.21
N PRO A 402 11.44 3.75 19.89
CA PRO A 402 10.38 4.69 20.22
C PRO A 402 10.31 5.00 21.73
N HIS A 403 10.01 6.24 22.10
CA HIS A 403 9.85 6.62 23.52
C HIS A 403 8.51 7.28 23.87
N THR A 404 7.63 7.49 22.88
CA THR A 404 6.31 8.16 22.96
C THR A 404 5.39 7.71 24.10
N ASN A 405 5.33 6.40 24.37
CA ASN A 405 4.48 5.79 25.40
C ASN A 405 5.25 4.68 26.14
N LEU A 406 6.47 4.99 26.58
CA LEU A 406 7.36 3.98 27.17
C LEU A 406 6.75 3.31 28.41
N LEU A 407 6.09 4.08 29.29
CA LEU A 407 5.46 3.55 30.50
C LEU A 407 4.34 2.56 30.17
N GLY A 408 3.41 2.94 29.27
CA GLY A 408 2.35 2.04 28.82
C GLY A 408 2.90 0.83 28.06
N PHE A 409 4.00 0.98 27.33
CA PHE A 409 4.67 -0.12 26.66
C PHE A 409 5.30 -1.12 27.66
N ILE A 410 5.96 -0.62 28.72
CA ILE A 410 6.47 -1.48 29.79
C ILE A 410 5.33 -2.22 30.49
N ASP A 411 4.21 -1.54 30.77
CA ASP A 411 3.02 -2.18 31.35
C ASP A 411 2.50 -3.31 30.47
N SER A 412 2.44 -3.12 29.15
CA SER A 412 2.09 -4.14 28.17
C SER A 412 3.07 -5.33 28.16
N ILE A 413 4.37 -5.08 28.28
CA ILE A 413 5.39 -6.15 28.40
C ILE A 413 5.20 -6.94 29.69
N LEU A 414 5.00 -6.27 30.82
CA LEU A 414 4.80 -6.92 32.12
C LEU A 414 3.54 -7.80 32.09
N GLU A 415 2.44 -7.31 31.51
CA GLU A 415 1.23 -8.10 31.28
C GLU A 415 1.49 -9.33 30.41
N LYS A 416 2.28 -9.18 29.34
CA LYS A 416 2.65 -10.27 28.42
C LYS A 416 3.56 -11.31 29.07
N MET A 417 4.34 -10.95 30.08
CA MET A 417 5.20 -11.87 30.84
C MET A 417 4.41 -12.70 31.86
N ASN A 418 3.24 -12.24 32.32
CA ASN A 418 2.43 -12.94 33.33
C ASN A 418 2.07 -14.39 32.92
N PRO A 419 1.53 -14.68 31.71
CA PRO A 419 1.21 -16.05 31.30
C PRO A 419 2.45 -16.94 31.15
N VAL A 420 3.57 -16.38 30.67
CA VAL A 420 4.85 -17.10 30.51
C VAL A 420 5.38 -17.57 31.87
N ASN A 421 5.11 -16.80 32.94
CA ASN A 421 5.50 -17.12 34.31
C ASN A 421 4.52 -18.09 35.00
N GLN A 422 3.25 -18.14 34.59
CA GLN A 422 2.13 -18.78 35.35
C GLN A 422 1.69 -20.22 34.94
N HIS A 423 2.52 -21.02 34.23
CA HIS A 423 2.35 -22.49 34.01
C HIS A 423 1.83 -23.01 32.64
N GLU A 424 1.73 -22.23 31.57
CA GLU A 424 1.28 -22.79 30.27
C GLU A 424 2.36 -23.03 29.19
N ALA A 425 3.62 -22.62 29.41
CA ALA A 425 4.68 -22.85 28.43
C ALA A 425 5.44 -24.17 28.70
N HIS A 426 4.91 -25.31 28.20
CA HIS A 426 5.61 -26.60 28.24
C HIS A 426 6.97 -26.62 27.50
N LEU A 427 7.33 -25.53 26.79
CA LEU A 427 8.51 -25.42 25.92
C LEU A 427 9.66 -24.55 26.47
N VAL A 428 9.46 -23.79 27.55
CA VAL A 428 10.51 -22.88 28.07
C VAL A 428 11.37 -23.59 29.12
N VAL A 429 12.66 -23.75 28.84
CA VAL A 429 13.64 -24.34 29.76
C VAL A 429 13.64 -23.58 31.10
N ALA A 430 13.62 -24.30 32.23
CA ALA A 430 13.56 -23.72 33.58
C ALA A 430 14.62 -22.63 33.85
N SER A 431 15.79 -22.74 33.21
CA SER A 431 16.88 -21.75 33.29
C SER A 431 16.55 -20.40 32.63
N VAL A 432 15.74 -20.39 31.57
CA VAL A 432 15.26 -19.17 30.90
C VAL A 432 14.13 -18.53 31.71
N LYS A 433 13.24 -19.34 32.29
CA LYS A 433 12.12 -18.87 33.13
C LYS A 433 12.61 -18.06 34.33
N ASN A 434 13.62 -18.53 35.05
CA ASN A 434 14.18 -17.80 36.19
C ASN A 434 14.78 -16.44 35.78
N LYS A 435 15.43 -16.38 34.61
CA LYS A 435 16.01 -15.12 34.11
C LYS A 435 14.94 -14.14 33.63
N LEU A 436 13.87 -14.63 33.01
CA LEU A 436 12.71 -13.79 32.64
C LEU A 436 12.02 -13.21 33.87
N GLN A 437 11.97 -13.95 34.98
CA GLN A 437 11.44 -13.40 36.24
C GLN A 437 12.31 -12.25 36.77
N ILE A 438 13.64 -12.36 36.70
CA ILE A 438 14.56 -11.28 37.08
C ILE A 438 14.29 -10.04 36.21
N VAL A 439 14.22 -10.20 34.89
CA VAL A 439 13.93 -9.10 33.96
C VAL A 439 12.56 -8.47 34.25
N HIS A 440 11.55 -9.27 34.59
CA HIS A 440 10.23 -8.78 34.97
C HIS A 440 10.29 -7.87 36.21
N ASP A 441 10.90 -8.35 37.30
CA ASP A 441 10.98 -7.60 38.56
C ASP A 441 11.83 -6.34 38.39
N ASP A 442 12.87 -6.41 37.56
CA ASP A 442 13.74 -5.30 37.25
C ASP A 442 13.07 -4.23 36.37
N LEU A 443 12.28 -4.64 35.37
CA LEU A 443 11.46 -3.73 34.55
C LEU A 443 10.38 -3.05 35.40
N ALA A 444 9.76 -3.75 36.34
CA ALA A 444 8.80 -3.16 37.27
C ALA A 444 9.44 -2.07 38.17
N PHE A 445 10.70 -2.29 38.60
CA PHE A 445 11.49 -1.27 39.28
C PHE A 445 11.76 -0.06 38.37
N LEU A 446 12.23 -0.29 37.14
CA LEU A 446 12.53 0.78 36.19
C LEU A 446 11.27 1.59 35.83
N ARG A 447 10.12 0.93 35.67
CA ARG A 447 8.82 1.59 35.48
C ARG A 447 8.50 2.57 36.63
N SER A 448 8.70 2.13 37.87
CA SER A 448 8.48 2.97 39.06
C SER A 448 9.45 4.16 39.10
N PHE A 449 10.70 3.96 38.67
CA PHE A 449 11.68 5.03 38.53
C PHE A 449 11.30 6.04 37.44
N LEU A 450 10.91 5.57 36.25
CA LEU A 450 10.47 6.44 35.14
C LEU A 450 9.26 7.31 35.52
N LEU A 451 8.31 6.74 36.27
CA LEU A 451 7.18 7.50 36.82
C LEU A 451 7.63 8.66 37.72
N SER A 452 8.72 8.50 38.47
CA SER A 452 9.23 9.53 39.38
C SER A 452 9.94 10.70 38.68
N ILE A 453 10.37 10.50 37.42
CA ILE A 453 11.07 11.52 36.61
C ILE A 453 10.21 12.06 35.46
N LYS A 454 8.97 11.57 35.31
CA LYS A 454 8.02 11.97 34.26
C LYS A 454 7.82 13.50 34.28
N GLY A 455 8.04 14.14 33.13
CA GLY A 455 7.89 15.60 32.95
C GLY A 455 9.15 16.44 33.23
N LYS A 456 10.25 15.86 33.71
CA LYS A 456 11.54 16.57 33.93
C LYS A 456 12.70 16.05 33.09
N HIS A 457 12.51 14.90 32.46
CA HIS A 457 13.55 14.28 31.63
C HIS A 457 13.92 15.09 30.40
N ASP A 458 13.03 15.94 29.88
CA ASP A 458 13.30 16.76 28.69
C ASP A 458 14.25 17.94 28.99
N GLU A 459 14.41 18.30 30.28
CA GLU A 459 15.26 19.40 30.74
C GLU A 459 16.66 18.94 31.18
N ASP A 460 16.84 17.64 31.49
CA ASP A 460 18.10 17.06 31.96
C ASP A 460 18.58 15.94 31.02
N GLY A 461 19.64 16.24 30.25
CA GLY A 461 20.21 15.30 29.28
C GLY A 461 20.60 13.94 29.87
N LYS A 462 20.98 13.86 31.16
CA LYS A 462 21.29 12.56 31.79
C LYS A 462 20.05 11.71 32.05
N LEU A 463 18.95 12.35 32.47
CA LEU A 463 17.68 11.65 32.67
C LEU A 463 17.07 11.22 31.33
N TYR A 464 17.24 12.04 30.30
CA TYR A 464 16.84 11.70 28.94
C TYR A 464 17.61 10.48 28.39
N ASP A 465 18.92 10.42 28.60
CA ASP A 465 19.73 9.26 28.19
C ASP A 465 19.35 7.97 28.94
N LEU A 466 19.05 8.07 30.24
CA LEU A 466 18.51 6.96 31.02
C LEU A 466 17.15 6.50 30.46
N TRP A 467 16.26 7.43 30.11
CA TRP A 467 14.96 7.13 29.51
C TRP A 467 15.11 6.33 28.21
N LYS A 468 16.02 6.77 27.32
CA LYS A 468 16.34 6.06 26.07
C LYS A 468 16.90 4.66 26.29
N ARG A 469 17.79 4.49 27.27
CA ARG A 469 18.36 3.16 27.60
C ARG A 469 17.31 2.21 28.16
N VAL A 470 16.38 2.69 29.00
CA VAL A 470 15.25 1.89 29.47
C VAL A 470 14.33 1.51 28.32
N ALA A 471 14.07 2.43 27.38
CA ALA A 471 13.31 2.12 26.16
C ALA A 471 13.95 0.97 25.38
N LYS A 472 15.25 1.08 25.09
CA LYS A 472 16.01 0.04 24.39
C LYS A 472 15.85 -1.33 25.04
N VAL A 473 16.07 -1.41 26.35
CA VAL A 473 15.92 -2.65 27.12
C VAL A 473 14.50 -3.22 27.02
N ALA A 474 13.47 -2.38 27.09
CA ALA A 474 12.08 -2.81 26.99
C ALA A 474 11.80 -3.44 25.61
N TYR A 475 12.23 -2.81 24.52
CA TYR A 475 12.04 -3.33 23.17
C TYR A 475 12.85 -4.61 22.89
N GLU A 476 14.09 -4.69 23.37
CA GLU A 476 14.89 -5.93 23.28
C GLU A 476 14.25 -7.06 24.10
N THR A 477 13.65 -6.74 25.26
CA THR A 477 12.91 -7.72 26.06
C THR A 477 11.66 -8.21 25.31
N GLU A 478 10.90 -7.30 24.69
CA GLU A 478 9.75 -7.67 23.88
C GLU A 478 10.14 -8.57 22.70
N PHE A 479 11.26 -8.25 22.03
CA PHE A 479 11.83 -9.04 20.95
C PHE A 479 12.13 -10.48 21.39
N VAL A 480 12.80 -10.64 22.54
CA VAL A 480 13.09 -11.97 23.10
C VAL A 480 11.80 -12.71 23.44
N LEU A 481 10.83 -12.05 24.06
CA LEU A 481 9.55 -12.66 24.42
C LEU A 481 8.78 -13.15 23.20
N ASP A 482 8.67 -12.32 22.16
CA ASP A 482 7.98 -12.72 20.93
C ASP A 482 8.69 -13.87 20.23
N PHE A 483 10.01 -13.85 20.15
CA PHE A 483 10.76 -14.95 19.54
C PHE A 483 10.59 -16.28 20.29
N LEU A 484 10.51 -16.25 21.62
CA LEU A 484 10.25 -17.44 22.45
C LEU A 484 8.88 -18.06 22.15
N VAL A 485 7.87 -17.25 21.82
CA VAL A 485 6.53 -17.74 21.42
C VAL A 485 6.58 -18.53 20.10
N VAL A 486 7.53 -18.22 19.21
CA VAL A 486 7.75 -18.94 17.95
C VAL A 486 8.50 -20.27 18.15
N GLY A 487 8.89 -20.61 19.38
CA GLY A 487 9.51 -21.91 19.71
C GLY A 487 11.01 -21.98 19.49
N GLY A 488 11.68 -20.86 19.16
CA GLY A 488 13.12 -20.82 18.96
C GLY A 488 13.89 -20.56 20.25
N VAL A 489 14.48 -21.59 20.86
CA VAL A 489 15.47 -21.41 21.94
C VAL A 489 16.88 -21.54 21.35
N HIS A 490 17.45 -20.43 20.89
CA HIS A 490 18.83 -20.38 20.35
C HIS A 490 19.83 -19.84 21.40
N GLN A 491 21.09 -20.28 21.37
CA GLN A 491 22.14 -19.83 22.30
C GLN A 491 22.37 -18.30 22.25
N SER A 492 22.19 -17.67 21.10
CA SER A 492 22.30 -16.21 20.92
C SER A 492 21.28 -15.42 21.76
N PHE A 493 20.08 -15.97 22.03
CA PHE A 493 19.09 -15.30 22.88
C PHE A 493 19.44 -15.38 24.35
N ILE A 494 20.10 -16.46 24.78
CA ILE A 494 20.61 -16.55 26.15
C ILE A 494 21.69 -15.47 26.35
N VAL A 495 22.54 -15.24 25.34
CA VAL A 495 23.52 -14.14 25.35
C VAL A 495 22.83 -12.78 25.37
N LEU A 496 21.83 -12.53 24.50
CA LEU A 496 21.09 -11.28 24.50
C LEU A 496 20.37 -11.02 25.84
N LEU A 497 19.75 -12.05 26.43
CA LEU A 497 19.11 -11.96 27.74
C LEU A 497 20.12 -11.64 28.85
N HIS A 498 21.34 -12.17 28.76
CA HIS A 498 22.42 -11.79 29.68
C HIS A 498 22.86 -10.34 29.49
N THR A 499 22.95 -9.86 28.24
CA THR A 499 23.24 -8.46 27.94
C THR A 499 22.14 -7.54 28.49
N ILE A 500 20.87 -7.91 28.32
CA ILE A 500 19.72 -7.18 28.86
C ILE A 500 19.81 -7.08 30.38
N ILE A 501 20.04 -8.20 31.08
CA ILE A 501 20.17 -8.21 32.54
C ILE A 501 21.33 -7.32 33.01
N ALA A 502 22.49 -7.44 32.37
CA ALA A 502 23.67 -6.63 32.70
C ALA A 502 23.41 -5.12 32.47
N GLU A 503 22.72 -4.77 31.39
CA GLU A 503 22.36 -3.38 31.09
C GLU A 503 21.36 -2.82 32.12
N ILE A 504 20.35 -3.61 32.51
CA ILE A 504 19.41 -3.21 33.57
C ILE A 504 20.14 -2.99 34.90
N GLU A 505 21.10 -3.84 35.27
CA GLU A 505 21.89 -3.66 36.48
C GLU A 505 22.70 -2.35 36.46
N LEU A 506 23.26 -1.97 35.30
CA LEU A 506 23.95 -0.69 35.12
C LEU A 506 22.98 0.49 35.29
N ILE A 507 21.83 0.45 34.61
CA ILE A 507 20.79 1.48 34.72
C ILE A 507 20.32 1.62 36.17
N LYS A 508 20.10 0.50 36.87
CA LYS A 508 19.70 0.49 38.29
C LYS A 508 20.73 1.16 39.21
N LYS A 509 22.03 0.90 39.00
CA LYS A 509 23.10 1.55 39.77
C LYS A 509 23.12 3.07 39.55
N GLU A 510 22.96 3.50 38.30
CA GLU A 510 22.97 4.90 37.91
C GLU A 510 21.70 5.65 38.39
N ALA A 511 20.53 5.02 38.30
CA ALA A 511 19.28 5.51 38.86
C ALA A 511 19.35 5.65 40.39
N SER A 512 19.99 4.69 41.06
CA SER A 512 20.20 4.72 42.52
C SER A 512 21.16 5.83 42.95
N GLY A 513 22.21 6.11 42.16
CA GLY A 513 23.14 7.22 42.38
C GLY A 513 22.49 8.60 42.18
N SER A 514 21.58 8.71 41.21
CA SER A 514 20.82 9.94 40.92
C SER A 514 19.71 10.23 41.94
N SER A 515 19.29 9.22 42.71
CA SER A 515 18.24 9.31 43.73
C SER A 515 18.56 10.27 44.89
N HIS A 516 19.84 10.54 45.18
CA HIS A 516 20.22 11.48 46.24
C HIS A 516 19.87 12.94 45.92
N SER A 517 19.90 13.34 44.65
CA SER A 517 19.45 14.66 44.18
C SER A 517 17.91 14.75 44.12
N ILE A 518 17.23 13.62 43.84
CA ILE A 518 15.77 13.55 43.67
C ILE A 518 15.02 13.55 45.02
N ARG A 519 15.62 13.01 46.10
CA ARG A 519 15.01 12.99 47.45
C ARG A 519 14.75 14.37 48.06
N GLN A 520 15.42 15.43 47.61
CA GLN A 520 15.09 16.81 48.02
C GLN A 520 13.87 17.39 47.28
N ILE A 521 13.50 16.81 46.13
CA ILE A 521 12.43 17.31 45.23
C ILE A 521 11.08 16.64 45.53
N ILE A 522 11.07 15.44 46.10
CA ILE A 522 9.86 14.63 46.39
C ILE A 522 8.93 15.27 47.47
N LYS A 523 9.31 16.39 48.10
CA LYS A 523 8.44 17.07 49.08
C LYS A 523 7.37 18.01 48.52
N VAL A 524 7.32 18.27 47.20
CA VAL A 524 6.47 19.39 46.70
C VAL A 524 5.25 18.97 45.84
N HIS A 525 5.17 17.80 45.23
CA HIS A 525 3.98 17.46 44.43
C HIS A 525 3.50 16.02 44.63
N THR A 526 2.53 15.87 45.52
CA THR A 526 1.60 14.73 45.51
C THR A 526 0.24 15.28 45.09
N ILE A 527 0.04 15.47 43.78
CA ILE A 527 -1.30 15.61 43.23
C ILE A 527 -1.69 14.24 42.69
N ALA A 528 -2.78 13.71 43.22
CA ALA A 528 -3.33 12.43 42.85
C ALA A 528 -3.74 12.45 41.37
N ILE A 529 -3.01 11.72 40.52
CA ILE A 529 -3.50 11.34 39.21
C ILE A 529 -4.52 10.23 39.45
N THR A 530 -5.78 10.61 39.55
CA THR A 530 -6.90 9.67 39.45
C THR A 530 -6.99 9.20 38.00
N ASP A 531 -6.36 8.07 37.70
CA ASP A 531 -6.74 7.25 36.57
C ASP A 531 -8.19 6.77 36.76
N SER A 532 -8.94 6.72 35.65
CA SER A 532 -10.37 6.41 35.52
C SER A 532 -11.36 7.60 35.59
N LYS A 533 -11.36 8.43 34.54
CA LYS A 533 -12.64 9.00 34.06
C LYS A 533 -13.16 8.12 32.92
N LYS A 534 -14.41 7.67 33.07
CA LYS A 534 -15.15 6.92 32.04
C LYS A 534 -15.15 7.71 30.72
N PRO A 535 -15.14 7.03 29.55
CA PRO A 535 -15.40 7.71 28.28
C PRO A 535 -16.76 8.41 28.39
N PHE A 536 -16.74 9.71 28.12
CA PHE A 536 -17.92 10.56 28.17
C PHE A 536 -18.89 10.07 27.08
N ALA A 537 -20.10 9.66 27.47
CA ALA A 537 -21.22 9.47 26.54
C ALA A 537 -21.79 10.85 26.20
N GLY A 538 -21.01 11.66 25.49
CA GLY A 538 -21.45 12.96 24.95
C GLY A 538 -22.17 12.75 23.63
N LYS A 539 -23.26 13.50 23.40
CA LYS A 539 -23.82 13.68 22.06
C LYS A 539 -22.70 14.13 21.11
N ILE A 540 -22.71 13.59 19.90
CA ILE A 540 -21.87 14.06 18.79
C ILE A 540 -22.12 15.58 18.68
N PRO A 541 -21.09 16.44 18.73
CA PRO A 541 -21.29 17.87 18.57
C PRO A 541 -21.94 18.12 17.20
N ASP A 542 -22.88 19.06 17.17
CA ASP A 542 -23.46 19.54 15.93
C ASP A 542 -22.31 20.13 15.09
N PHE A 543 -22.01 19.50 13.95
CA PHE A 543 -20.82 19.81 13.14
C PHE A 543 -21.12 20.85 12.05
N ASP A 544 -22.09 21.73 12.24
CA ASP A 544 -22.07 22.97 11.45
C ASP A 544 -20.69 23.59 11.69
N GLU A 545 -19.94 23.83 10.61
CA GLU A 545 -18.68 24.55 10.69
C GLU A 545 -19.02 25.89 11.36
N ASP A 546 -18.70 26.04 12.64
CA ASP A 546 -18.92 27.25 13.44
C ASP A 546 -18.02 28.35 12.88
N ILE A 547 -18.39 28.88 11.72
CA ILE A 547 -17.66 29.96 11.08
C ILE A 547 -17.99 31.22 11.87
N VAL A 548 -16.98 31.75 12.53
CA VAL A 548 -17.05 32.98 13.31
C VAL A 548 -16.29 34.07 12.58
N GLY A 549 -16.97 35.19 12.32
CA GLY A 549 -16.41 36.31 11.57
C GLY A 549 -16.25 36.02 10.08
N LEU A 550 -15.55 36.93 9.39
CA LEU A 550 -15.28 36.88 7.94
C LEU A 550 -16.53 36.97 7.04
N ASP A 551 -17.70 37.34 7.58
CA ASP A 551 -18.90 37.62 6.77
C ASP A 551 -18.60 38.70 5.73
N ASP A 552 -17.88 39.75 6.14
CA ASP A 552 -17.44 40.83 5.27
C ASP A 552 -16.53 40.36 4.13
N GLU A 553 -15.63 39.40 4.40
CA GLU A 553 -14.75 38.80 3.39
C GLU A 553 -15.53 37.85 2.46
N SER A 554 -16.48 37.08 3.00
CA SER A 554 -17.35 36.20 2.20
C SER A 554 -18.22 37.01 1.23
N GLU A 555 -18.82 38.11 1.69
CA GLU A 555 -19.59 39.02 0.85
C GLU A 555 -18.74 39.64 -0.26
N LYS A 556 -17.48 40.02 0.03
CA LYS A 556 -16.54 40.51 -0.99
C LYS A 556 -16.27 39.46 -2.07
N ILE A 557 -16.08 38.19 -1.69
CA ILE A 557 -15.84 37.10 -2.65
C ILE A 557 -17.11 36.85 -3.48
N VAL A 558 -18.27 36.71 -2.83
CA VAL A 558 -19.56 36.52 -3.53
C VAL A 558 -19.80 37.64 -4.54
N TRP A 559 -19.51 38.89 -4.15
CA TRP A 559 -19.62 40.04 -5.03
C TRP A 559 -18.67 39.94 -6.24
N ARG A 560 -17.41 39.53 -6.04
CA ARG A 560 -16.42 39.34 -7.12
C ARG A 560 -16.75 38.17 -8.05
N LEU A 561 -17.37 37.12 -7.53
CA LEU A 561 -17.79 35.98 -8.34
C LEU A 561 -18.97 36.35 -9.24
N LYS A 562 -19.97 37.08 -8.71
CA LYS A 562 -21.20 37.43 -9.44
C LYS A 562 -21.07 38.65 -10.35
N ARG A 563 -20.09 39.52 -10.12
CA ARG A 563 -19.90 40.78 -10.87
C ARG A 563 -18.52 40.81 -11.53
N GLY A 564 -18.37 41.56 -12.62
CA GLY A 564 -17.09 41.69 -13.33
C GLY A 564 -17.23 41.56 -14.83
N THR A 565 -16.13 41.30 -15.52
CA THR A 565 -16.12 41.09 -16.97
C THR A 565 -16.87 39.82 -17.34
N LYS A 566 -17.38 39.79 -18.57
CA LYS A 566 -17.97 38.60 -19.17
C LYS A 566 -16.94 37.52 -19.49
N ASN A 567 -15.68 37.88 -19.66
CA ASN A 567 -14.59 36.94 -19.85
C ASN A 567 -14.36 36.08 -18.59
N LEU A 568 -13.74 34.93 -18.77
CA LEU A 568 -13.24 34.09 -17.68
C LEU A 568 -12.29 34.92 -16.80
N ASP A 569 -12.54 34.90 -15.49
CA ASP A 569 -11.67 35.57 -14.52
C ASP A 569 -11.35 34.64 -13.34
N ILE A 570 -10.21 34.90 -12.71
CA ILE A 570 -9.67 34.09 -11.63
C ILE A 570 -9.65 34.96 -10.37
N VAL A 571 -10.19 34.44 -9.29
CA VAL A 571 -10.28 35.11 -7.98
C VAL A 571 -9.35 34.37 -7.00
N PRO A 572 -8.15 34.90 -6.70
CA PRO A 572 -7.26 34.27 -5.75
C PRO A 572 -7.57 34.69 -4.31
N ILE A 573 -7.58 33.73 -3.39
CA ILE A 573 -7.56 33.90 -1.93
C ILE A 573 -6.18 33.48 -1.41
N VAL A 574 -5.45 34.43 -0.83
CA VAL A 574 -4.07 34.22 -0.37
C VAL A 574 -4.00 34.38 1.15
N GLY A 575 -3.26 33.51 1.82
CA GLY A 575 -3.03 33.61 3.26
C GLY A 575 -2.30 32.40 3.83
N MET A 576 -1.71 32.55 5.01
CA MET A 576 -0.91 31.49 5.65
C MET A 576 -1.73 30.23 6.00
N ALA A 577 -1.05 29.14 6.35
CA ALA A 577 -1.69 27.87 6.74
C ALA A 577 -2.58 28.05 7.99
N GLY A 578 -3.69 27.32 8.07
CA GLY A 578 -4.62 27.35 9.22
C GLY A 578 -5.49 28.62 9.34
N LEU A 579 -5.42 29.54 8.37
CA LEU A 579 -6.15 30.81 8.38
C LEU A 579 -7.64 30.69 7.99
N GLY A 580 -8.07 29.52 7.53
CA GLY A 580 -9.47 29.28 7.11
C GLY A 580 -9.77 29.60 5.65
N LYS A 581 -8.78 29.59 4.75
CA LYS A 581 -8.99 29.81 3.31
C LYS A 581 -9.99 28.84 2.70
N THR A 582 -9.75 27.54 2.89
CA THR A 582 -10.64 26.45 2.45
C THR A 582 -12.02 26.58 3.08
N THR A 583 -12.10 26.91 4.38
CA THR A 583 -13.37 27.15 5.09
C THR A 583 -14.16 28.31 4.47
N LEU A 584 -13.50 29.41 4.15
CA LEU A 584 -14.12 30.56 3.49
C LEU A 584 -14.57 30.21 2.06
N ALA A 585 -13.76 29.48 1.30
CA ALA A 585 -14.13 29.01 -0.03
C ALA A 585 -15.34 28.06 0.02
N LYS A 586 -15.42 27.14 0.99
CA LYS A 586 -16.58 26.27 1.22
C LYS A 586 -17.84 27.06 1.57
N LYS A 587 -17.72 28.07 2.44
CA LYS A 587 -18.84 28.96 2.79
C LYS A 587 -19.40 29.66 1.55
N VAL A 588 -18.54 30.22 0.72
CA VAL A 588 -18.92 30.88 -0.53
C VAL A 588 -19.49 29.90 -1.54
N TYR A 589 -18.91 28.69 -1.66
CA TYR A 589 -19.38 27.65 -2.56
C TYR A 589 -20.81 27.19 -2.23
N ARG A 590 -21.14 27.12 -0.94
CA ARG A 590 -22.47 26.73 -0.42
C ARG A 590 -23.47 27.90 -0.35
N ASP A 591 -23.06 29.12 -0.69
CA ASP A 591 -23.94 30.29 -0.64
C ASP A 591 -25.07 30.13 -1.68
N PRO A 592 -26.36 30.19 -1.29
CA PRO A 592 -27.49 30.02 -2.22
C PRO A 592 -27.41 30.98 -3.41
N SER A 593 -26.91 32.19 -3.19
CA SER A 593 -26.79 33.20 -4.23
C SER A 593 -25.70 32.89 -5.27
N ILE A 594 -24.76 32.00 -4.94
CA ILE A 594 -23.73 31.45 -5.84
C ILE A 594 -24.25 30.17 -6.53
N THR A 595 -24.92 29.28 -5.80
CA THR A 595 -25.50 28.06 -6.38
C THR A 595 -26.52 28.39 -7.48
N PHE A 596 -27.37 29.40 -7.29
CA PHE A 596 -28.31 29.86 -8.33
C PHE A 596 -27.66 30.63 -9.51
N HIS A 597 -26.42 31.12 -9.35
CA HIS A 597 -25.79 31.98 -10.38
C HIS A 597 -25.02 31.19 -11.45
N PHE A 598 -24.31 30.14 -11.04
CA PHE A 598 -23.55 29.30 -11.96
C PHE A 598 -24.36 28.04 -12.32
N GLN A 599 -24.21 27.53 -13.54
CA GLN A 599 -24.86 26.33 -14.06
C GLN A 599 -24.01 25.07 -13.86
N ALA A 600 -22.75 25.24 -13.45
CA ALA A 600 -21.83 24.15 -13.16
C ALA A 600 -20.86 24.60 -12.07
N HIS A 601 -20.67 23.73 -11.06
CA HIS A 601 -19.85 23.99 -9.90
C HIS A 601 -18.91 22.82 -9.69
N LEU A 602 -17.61 23.05 -9.76
CA LEU A 602 -16.60 22.00 -9.60
C LEU A 602 -15.67 22.36 -8.46
N TRP A 603 -15.29 21.37 -7.66
CA TRP A 603 -14.31 21.53 -6.58
C TRP A 603 -13.18 20.52 -6.75
N CYS A 604 -11.94 21.01 -6.70
CA CYS A 604 -10.74 20.17 -6.69
C CYS A 604 -9.74 20.70 -5.67
N THR A 605 -9.28 19.83 -4.77
CA THR A 605 -8.13 20.10 -3.90
C THR A 605 -6.86 19.67 -4.60
N VAL A 606 -5.84 20.54 -4.62
CA VAL A 606 -4.57 20.34 -5.32
C VAL A 606 -3.51 19.91 -4.32
N SER A 607 -2.97 18.70 -4.49
CA SER A 607 -1.88 18.20 -3.66
C SER A 607 -0.55 18.90 -4.02
N GLN A 608 0.40 18.94 -3.05
CA GLN A 608 1.75 19.45 -3.29
C GLN A 608 2.46 18.71 -4.43
N VAL A 609 2.36 17.38 -4.44
CA VAL A 609 2.79 16.53 -5.55
C VAL A 609 1.58 16.29 -6.43
N TRP A 610 1.57 16.85 -7.63
CA TRP A 610 0.45 16.76 -8.57
C TRP A 610 0.92 16.35 -9.96
N ASN A 611 0.02 15.74 -10.72
CA ASN A 611 0.18 15.57 -12.16
C ASN A 611 -1.12 15.97 -12.88
N ARG A 612 -1.02 16.32 -14.17
CA ARG A 612 -2.15 16.82 -14.96
C ARG A 612 -3.32 15.83 -14.98
N LYS A 613 -3.06 14.53 -15.21
CA LYS A 613 -4.09 13.49 -15.24
C LYS A 613 -4.93 13.45 -13.97
N SER A 614 -4.27 13.32 -12.82
CA SER A 614 -4.92 13.17 -11.52
C SER A 614 -5.80 14.37 -11.18
N LEU A 615 -5.36 15.59 -11.50
CA LEU A 615 -6.16 16.80 -11.33
C LEU A 615 -7.40 16.81 -12.24
N LEU A 616 -7.25 16.47 -13.52
CA LEU A 616 -8.38 16.39 -14.44
C LEU A 616 -9.40 15.32 -14.01
N ILE A 617 -8.92 14.16 -13.56
CA ILE A 617 -9.77 13.12 -12.97
C ILE A 617 -10.47 13.64 -11.72
N ALA A 618 -9.76 14.32 -10.81
CA ALA A 618 -10.35 14.86 -9.59
C ALA A 618 -11.45 15.90 -9.89
N ILE A 619 -11.20 16.81 -10.84
CA ILE A 619 -12.18 17.80 -11.30
C ILE A 619 -13.38 17.11 -11.93
N LEU A 620 -13.18 16.14 -12.84
CA LEU A 620 -14.28 15.43 -13.50
C LEU A 620 -15.06 14.52 -12.54
N ASN A 621 -14.38 13.93 -11.56
CA ASN A 621 -15.01 13.08 -10.55
C ASN A 621 -15.94 13.88 -9.63
N SER A 622 -15.75 15.20 -9.51
CA SER A 622 -16.72 16.08 -8.80
C SER A 622 -18.09 16.14 -9.48
N LEU A 623 -18.22 15.64 -10.72
CA LEU A 623 -19.51 15.50 -11.42
C LEU A 623 -20.28 14.23 -11.05
N GLY A 624 -19.62 13.24 -10.43
CA GLY A 624 -20.23 11.96 -10.04
C GLY A 624 -20.68 11.03 -11.20
N GLN A 625 -20.47 11.43 -12.47
CA GLN A 625 -21.03 10.73 -13.63
C GLN A 625 -20.26 9.46 -14.07
N LYS A 626 -18.99 9.29 -13.68
CA LYS A 626 -18.13 8.17 -14.13
C LYS A 626 -17.25 7.67 -13.01
N SER A 627 -16.95 6.37 -13.00
CA SER A 627 -16.05 5.76 -12.03
C SER A 627 -14.61 6.26 -12.25
N VAL A 628 -13.83 6.40 -11.16
CA VAL A 628 -12.41 6.80 -11.22
C VAL A 628 -11.59 5.83 -12.09
N GLU A 629 -11.98 4.55 -12.15
CA GLU A 629 -11.31 3.52 -12.94
C GLU A 629 -11.53 3.71 -14.45
N GLU A 630 -12.70 4.17 -14.88
CA GLU A 630 -12.97 4.53 -16.29
C GLU A 630 -12.20 5.78 -16.71
N LEU A 631 -12.20 6.82 -15.86
CA LEU A 631 -11.47 8.06 -16.12
C LEU A 631 -9.95 7.81 -16.17
N SER A 632 -9.43 6.90 -15.35
CA SER A 632 -8.00 6.55 -15.33
C SER A 632 -7.52 5.89 -16.62
N ARG A 633 -8.39 5.22 -17.37
CA ARG A 633 -8.08 4.59 -18.67
C ARG A 633 -8.06 5.60 -19.82
N THR A 634 -8.53 6.82 -19.60
CA THR A 634 -8.60 7.88 -20.61
C THR A 634 -7.28 8.65 -20.67
N SER A 635 -6.88 9.15 -21.85
CA SER A 635 -5.64 9.94 -21.99
C SER A 635 -5.80 11.32 -21.32
N GLU A 636 -4.68 11.96 -20.95
CA GLU A 636 -4.72 13.28 -20.30
C GLU A 636 -5.38 14.36 -21.16
N ASP A 637 -5.14 14.33 -22.47
CA ASP A 637 -5.71 15.29 -23.41
C ASP A 637 -7.21 15.05 -23.60
N ASP A 638 -7.63 13.80 -23.73
CA ASP A 638 -9.05 13.44 -23.82
C ASP A 638 -9.83 13.83 -22.55
N LEU A 639 -9.22 13.68 -21.36
CA LEU A 639 -9.81 14.16 -20.10
C LEU A 639 -9.94 15.68 -20.11
N GLY A 640 -8.93 16.39 -20.62
CA GLY A 640 -8.96 17.84 -20.78
C GLY A 640 -10.08 18.30 -21.73
N ASP A 641 -10.27 17.59 -22.83
CA ASP A 641 -11.32 17.86 -23.81
C ASP A 641 -12.71 17.48 -23.31
N ALA A 642 -12.83 16.40 -22.53
CA ALA A 642 -14.08 16.02 -21.87
C ALA A 642 -14.55 17.12 -20.90
N LEU A 643 -13.64 17.61 -20.05
CA LEU A 643 -13.91 18.74 -19.14
C LEU A 643 -14.32 19.99 -19.92
N ARG A 644 -13.56 20.32 -20.98
CA ARG A 644 -13.85 21.47 -21.82
C ARG A 644 -15.22 21.36 -22.49
N LYS A 645 -15.57 20.19 -23.03
CA LYS A 645 -16.86 19.92 -23.67
C LYS A 645 -18.01 20.05 -22.69
N TYR A 646 -17.85 19.59 -21.45
CA TYR A 646 -18.85 19.73 -20.40
C TYR A 646 -19.10 21.19 -20.00
N LEU A 647 -18.03 21.99 -19.89
CA LEU A 647 -18.09 23.39 -19.47
C LEU A 647 -18.53 24.34 -20.60
N LYS A 648 -18.36 23.93 -21.86
CA LYS A 648 -18.66 24.76 -23.02
C LYS A 648 -20.13 25.17 -23.04
N GLY A 649 -20.37 26.46 -23.21
CA GLY A 649 -21.69 27.06 -23.24
C GLY A 649 -22.33 27.29 -21.87
N LYS A 650 -21.71 26.88 -20.76
CA LYS A 650 -22.22 27.07 -19.40
C LYS A 650 -21.56 28.26 -18.69
N ILE A 651 -22.26 28.85 -17.73
CA ILE A 651 -21.65 29.75 -16.74
C ILE A 651 -21.15 28.87 -15.60
N TYR A 652 -19.84 28.77 -15.40
CA TYR A 652 -19.28 27.80 -14.44
C TYR A 652 -18.41 28.45 -13.36
N LEU A 653 -18.37 27.82 -12.19
CA LEU A 653 -17.46 28.10 -11.09
C LEU A 653 -16.58 26.87 -10.83
N VAL A 654 -15.26 27.02 -10.92
CA VAL A 654 -14.31 25.97 -10.54
C VAL A 654 -13.49 26.44 -9.35
N ILE A 655 -13.44 25.65 -8.29
CA ILE A 655 -12.60 25.91 -7.12
C ILE A 655 -11.37 25.00 -7.19
N LEU A 656 -10.20 25.62 -7.22
CA LEU A 656 -8.90 24.97 -7.09
C LEU A 656 -8.33 25.32 -5.70
N ASP A 657 -8.49 24.40 -4.76
CA ASP A 657 -8.12 24.58 -3.37
C ASP A 657 -6.65 24.16 -3.12
N ASP A 658 -5.94 24.94 -2.32
CA ASP A 658 -4.52 24.81 -1.92
C ASP A 658 -3.52 24.68 -3.07
N VAL A 659 -3.54 25.61 -4.03
CA VAL A 659 -2.58 25.63 -5.16
C VAL A 659 -1.20 26.11 -4.71
N TRP A 660 -0.18 25.30 -4.94
CA TRP A 660 1.21 25.57 -4.54
C TRP A 660 2.06 26.21 -5.64
N ASP A 661 1.81 25.86 -6.92
CA ASP A 661 2.59 26.32 -8.08
C ASP A 661 1.70 26.95 -9.16
N THR A 662 2.21 28.00 -9.79
CA THR A 662 1.69 28.61 -11.02
C THR A 662 1.58 27.62 -12.19
N GLU A 663 2.40 26.57 -12.23
CA GLU A 663 2.40 25.54 -13.27
C GLU A 663 1.05 24.82 -13.38
N VAL A 664 0.36 24.60 -12.25
CA VAL A 664 -0.97 23.97 -12.18
C VAL A 664 -1.96 24.68 -13.13
N TRP A 665 -2.00 26.01 -13.03
CA TRP A 665 -2.85 26.82 -13.91
C TRP A 665 -2.39 26.76 -15.36
N SER A 666 -1.08 26.85 -15.60
CA SER A 666 -0.51 26.84 -16.94
C SER A 666 -0.87 25.59 -17.74
N CYS A 667 -0.95 24.45 -17.05
CA CYS A 667 -1.42 23.19 -17.60
C CYS A 667 -2.94 23.24 -17.83
N LEU A 668 -3.74 23.51 -16.80
CA LEU A 668 -5.20 23.36 -16.89
C LEU A 668 -5.91 24.42 -17.73
N LYS A 669 -5.28 25.57 -18.01
CA LYS A 669 -5.92 26.72 -18.71
C LYS A 669 -6.63 26.35 -20.03
N ASN A 670 -6.11 25.37 -20.77
CA ASN A 670 -6.67 24.98 -22.08
C ASN A 670 -7.96 24.15 -21.93
N SER A 671 -8.19 23.57 -20.75
CA SER A 671 -9.39 22.76 -20.44
C SER A 671 -10.58 23.63 -20.02
N PHE A 672 -10.38 24.92 -19.73
CA PHE A 672 -11.43 25.85 -19.30
C PHE A 672 -11.84 26.79 -20.45
N PRO A 673 -13.04 26.64 -21.03
CA PRO A 673 -13.47 27.49 -22.14
C PRO A 673 -13.88 28.88 -21.67
N ASP A 674 -13.38 29.94 -22.33
CA ASP A 674 -13.87 31.31 -22.15
C ASP A 674 -14.87 31.68 -23.25
N ASP A 675 -16.15 31.38 -22.99
CA ASP A 675 -17.25 31.72 -23.91
C ASP A 675 -17.80 33.13 -23.67
N SER A 676 -17.10 33.98 -22.90
CA SER A 676 -17.56 35.33 -22.52
C SER A 676 -18.93 35.33 -21.84
N LYS A 677 -19.18 34.35 -20.96
CA LYS A 677 -20.45 34.18 -20.22
C LYS A 677 -20.37 34.52 -18.73
N GLY A 678 -19.20 34.90 -18.22
CA GLY A 678 -18.99 35.29 -16.83
C GLY A 678 -18.51 34.16 -15.93
N SER A 679 -17.93 33.10 -16.49
CA SER A 679 -17.36 31.99 -15.72
C SER A 679 -16.22 32.46 -14.80
N ARG A 680 -16.02 31.74 -13.68
CA ARG A 680 -15.07 32.09 -12.63
C ARG A 680 -14.26 30.88 -12.18
N ILE A 681 -13.00 31.14 -11.80
CA ILE A 681 -12.16 30.17 -11.11
C ILE A 681 -11.72 30.76 -9.77
N LEU A 682 -12.05 30.12 -8.66
CA LEU A 682 -11.61 30.52 -7.33
C LEU A 682 -10.36 29.69 -6.97
N ILE A 683 -9.26 30.35 -6.66
CA ILE A 683 -8.02 29.69 -6.25
C ILE A 683 -7.75 30.03 -4.79
N THR A 684 -7.47 29.03 -3.95
CA THR A 684 -6.87 29.29 -2.63
C THR A 684 -5.39 28.93 -2.67
N SER A 685 -4.54 29.75 -2.05
CA SER A 685 -3.09 29.49 -2.02
C SER A 685 -2.43 30.08 -0.77
N ARG A 686 -1.32 29.48 -0.34
CA ARG A 686 -0.41 30.04 0.67
C ARG A 686 0.58 31.04 0.07
N SER A 687 0.81 30.96 -1.23
CA SER A 687 1.85 31.70 -1.94
C SER A 687 1.25 32.88 -2.71
N GLU A 688 1.70 34.09 -2.36
CA GLU A 688 1.34 35.29 -3.12
C GLU A 688 1.87 35.22 -4.57
N ASN A 689 2.98 34.52 -4.80
CA ASN A 689 3.54 34.32 -6.13
C ASN A 689 2.59 33.56 -7.06
N VAL A 690 1.81 32.61 -6.55
CA VAL A 690 0.79 31.90 -7.34
C VAL A 690 -0.28 32.87 -7.81
N ALA A 691 -0.74 33.75 -6.92
CA ALA A 691 -1.77 34.73 -7.24
C ALA A 691 -1.28 35.84 -8.20
N LEU A 692 0.01 36.20 -8.15
CA LEU A 692 0.63 37.19 -9.03
C LEU A 692 1.09 36.62 -10.38
N GLY A 693 1.51 35.35 -10.41
CA GLY A 693 1.98 34.67 -11.62
C GLY A 693 0.85 34.28 -12.59
N ILE A 694 -0.38 34.20 -12.09
CA ILE A 694 -1.58 33.95 -12.89
C ILE A 694 -2.13 35.30 -13.37
N ARG A 695 -2.30 35.49 -14.68
CA ARG A 695 -2.92 36.70 -15.24
C ARG A 695 -4.38 36.77 -14.85
N THR A 696 -4.70 37.59 -13.86
CA THR A 696 -6.06 37.82 -13.34
C THR A 696 -6.50 39.26 -13.62
N ASN A 697 -7.80 39.49 -13.85
CA ASN A 697 -8.36 40.85 -13.86
C ASN A 697 -8.70 41.31 -12.43
N SER A 698 -8.81 40.37 -11.50
CA SER A 698 -9.13 40.59 -10.10
C SER A 698 -7.89 40.58 -9.20
N LYS A 699 -7.75 41.60 -8.33
CA LYS A 699 -6.66 41.63 -7.33
C LYS A 699 -6.80 40.46 -6.35
N PRO A 700 -5.69 39.82 -5.92
CA PRO A 700 -5.74 38.79 -4.88
C PRO A 700 -6.42 39.30 -3.61
N LEU A 701 -7.25 38.45 -3.00
CA LEU A 701 -7.82 38.70 -1.67
C LEU A 701 -6.86 38.14 -0.62
N HIS A 702 -6.18 39.01 0.11
CA HIS A 702 -5.37 38.61 1.25
C HIS A 702 -6.29 38.39 2.45
N LEU A 703 -6.48 37.14 2.83
CA LEU A 703 -7.32 36.80 3.97
C LEU A 703 -6.70 37.37 5.25
N ARG A 704 -7.50 38.12 6.01
CA ARG A 704 -7.06 38.70 7.29
C ARG A 704 -7.12 37.67 8.42
N LEU A 705 -6.36 37.93 9.49
CA LEU A 705 -6.53 37.26 10.77
C LEU A 705 -7.88 37.61 11.40
N LEU A 706 -8.37 36.73 12.28
CA LEU A 706 -9.51 37.05 13.13
C LEU A 706 -9.15 38.18 14.08
N THR A 707 -10.10 39.09 14.29
CA THR A 707 -10.00 40.11 15.34
C THR A 707 -10.01 39.46 16.71
N PHE A 708 -9.63 40.22 17.75
CA PHE A 708 -9.63 39.69 19.11
C PHE A 708 -11.02 39.24 19.57
N ASP A 709 -12.07 39.95 19.14
CA ASP A 709 -13.45 39.61 19.49
C ASP A 709 -13.92 38.35 18.75
N GLU A 710 -13.67 38.25 17.44
CA GLU A 710 -13.95 37.03 16.64
C GLU A 710 -13.16 35.82 17.17
N SER A 711 -11.91 36.03 17.61
CA SER A 711 -11.08 34.96 18.18
C SER A 711 -11.63 34.43 19.48
N TRP A 712 -12.12 35.33 20.33
CA TRP A 712 -12.75 34.98 21.58
C TRP A 712 -14.10 34.29 21.35
N GLU A 713 -14.90 34.77 20.41
CA GLU A 713 -16.17 34.15 20.05
C GLU A 713 -15.96 32.71 19.53
N LEU A 714 -14.99 32.48 18.64
CA LEU A 714 -14.64 31.15 18.16
C LEU A 714 -14.18 30.23 19.31
N PHE A 715 -13.37 30.76 20.22
CA PHE A 715 -12.95 30.03 21.42
C PHE A 715 -14.15 29.68 22.34
N GLN A 716 -15.09 30.61 22.52
CA GLN A 716 -16.29 30.41 23.34
C GLN A 716 -17.23 29.37 22.76
N LYS A 717 -17.52 29.42 21.45
CA LYS A 717 -18.35 28.42 20.77
C LYS A 717 -17.80 27.02 20.99
N LYS A 718 -16.47 26.86 20.85
CA LYS A 718 -15.82 25.56 21.08
C LYS A 718 -15.83 25.10 22.53
N MET A 719 -15.68 26.03 23.48
CA MET A 719 -15.66 25.70 24.92
C MET A 719 -17.03 25.37 25.52
N CYS A 720 -18.13 25.66 24.81
CA CYS A 720 -19.50 25.47 25.30
C CYS A 720 -19.67 25.99 26.74
N PHE A 721 -19.26 27.24 27.00
CA PHE A 721 -19.46 27.83 28.33
C PHE A 721 -20.95 27.84 28.69
N VAL A 722 -21.36 26.94 29.59
CA VAL A 722 -22.68 27.01 30.22
C VAL A 722 -22.72 28.29 31.07
N GLU A 723 -23.87 28.94 31.14
CA GLU A 723 -24.13 30.01 32.11
C GLU A 723 -23.62 29.59 33.50
N GLY A 724 -22.57 30.25 34.00
CA GLY A 724 -21.91 29.87 35.27
C GLY A 724 -20.38 29.71 35.25
N CYS A 725 -19.68 29.96 34.13
CA CYS A 725 -18.21 29.96 34.11
C CYS A 725 -17.63 31.03 35.06
N PRO A 726 -16.68 30.68 35.96
CA PRO A 726 -16.02 31.63 36.85
C PRO A 726 -15.42 32.84 36.10
N PRO A 727 -15.58 34.08 36.61
CA PRO A 727 -15.06 35.28 35.96
C PRO A 727 -13.55 35.24 35.71
N GLU A 728 -12.80 34.56 36.58
CA GLU A 728 -11.35 34.36 36.48
C GLU A 728 -10.98 33.51 35.25
N LEU A 729 -11.76 32.47 34.95
CA LEU A 729 -11.55 31.61 33.77
C LEU A 729 -11.97 32.30 32.47
N LEU A 730 -12.99 33.16 32.51
CA LEU A 730 -13.34 34.00 31.36
C LEU A 730 -12.22 35.00 31.03
N ALA A 731 -11.62 35.63 32.04
CA ALA A 731 -10.50 36.55 31.85
C ALA A 731 -9.27 35.81 31.28
N ARG A 732 -8.94 34.62 31.80
CA ARG A 732 -7.85 33.80 31.28
C ARG A 732 -8.13 33.25 29.88
N GLY A 733 -9.34 32.77 29.62
CA GLY A 733 -9.75 32.32 28.29
C GLY A 733 -9.56 33.42 27.24
N LYS A 734 -9.96 34.65 27.56
CA LYS A 734 -9.70 35.82 26.70
C LYS A 734 -8.20 36.05 26.51
N ALA A 735 -7.40 36.02 27.58
CA ALA A 735 -5.96 36.18 27.48
C ALA A 735 -5.30 35.08 26.62
N ILE A 736 -5.78 33.85 26.70
CA ILE A 736 -5.28 32.73 25.89
C ILE A 736 -5.70 32.90 24.42
N ALA A 737 -6.98 33.18 24.14
CA ALA A 737 -7.49 33.39 22.78
C ALA A 737 -6.77 34.56 22.07
N THR A 738 -6.51 35.66 22.78
CA THR A 738 -5.73 36.79 22.23
C THR A 738 -4.30 36.41 21.87
N ARG A 739 -3.70 35.42 22.54
CA ARG A 739 -2.35 34.93 22.25
C ARG A 739 -2.27 33.94 21.10
N CYS A 740 -3.40 33.38 20.68
CA CYS A 740 -3.50 32.70 19.39
C CYS A 740 -3.44 33.67 18.20
N LYS A 741 -3.36 34.99 18.46
CA LYS A 741 -3.12 36.07 17.49
C LYS A 741 -4.04 36.03 16.26
N GLY A 742 -5.28 35.56 16.44
CA GLY A 742 -6.29 35.55 15.38
C GLY A 742 -6.19 34.40 14.38
N LEU A 743 -5.39 33.35 14.63
CA LEU A 743 -5.31 32.17 13.77
C LEU A 743 -6.35 31.11 14.16
N PRO A 744 -7.40 30.83 13.33
CA PRO A 744 -8.51 29.94 13.69
C PRO A 744 -8.07 28.55 14.14
N LEU A 745 -7.14 27.90 13.42
CA LEU A 745 -6.66 26.56 13.77
C LEU A 745 -6.06 26.52 15.19
N MET A 746 -5.26 27.52 15.56
CA MET A 746 -4.59 27.56 16.87
C MET A 746 -5.59 27.80 17.98
N ILE A 747 -6.59 28.66 17.75
CA ILE A 747 -7.69 28.91 18.68
C ILE A 747 -8.43 27.60 18.94
N LEU A 748 -8.76 26.85 17.89
CA LEU A 748 -9.46 25.57 18.00
C LEU A 748 -8.62 24.49 18.70
N VAL A 749 -7.34 24.35 18.36
CA VAL A 749 -6.44 23.38 19.00
C VAL A 749 -6.29 23.67 20.49
N VAL A 750 -5.98 24.93 20.87
CA VAL A 750 -5.86 25.33 22.28
C VAL A 750 -7.17 25.18 23.03
N ALA A 751 -8.30 25.53 22.40
CA ALA A 751 -9.61 25.30 22.99
C ALA A 751 -9.90 23.81 23.21
N GLY A 752 -9.52 22.95 22.26
CA GLY A 752 -9.67 21.50 22.39
C GLY A 752 -8.88 20.93 23.56
N VAL A 753 -7.65 21.40 23.77
CA VAL A 753 -6.80 21.03 24.91
C VAL A 753 -7.43 21.43 26.25
N LEU A 754 -7.82 22.70 26.36
CA LEU A 754 -8.34 23.27 27.60
C LEU A 754 -9.74 22.76 27.97
N SER A 755 -10.55 22.32 26.99
CA SER A 755 -11.91 21.80 27.22
C SER A 755 -11.97 20.59 28.15
N ASN A 756 -10.85 19.86 28.29
CA ASN A 756 -10.75 18.64 29.09
C ASN A 756 -9.87 18.82 30.35
N MET A 757 -9.47 20.04 30.69
CA MET A 757 -8.51 20.34 31.77
C MET A 757 -9.14 21.01 32.98
N GLU A 758 -8.49 20.83 34.14
CA GLU A 758 -8.84 21.57 35.35
C GLU A 758 -8.44 23.05 35.23
N PRO A 759 -9.23 23.96 35.83
CA PRO A 759 -9.00 25.41 35.84
C PRO A 759 -7.56 25.87 36.21
N GLY A 760 -6.85 25.11 37.06
CA GLY A 760 -5.48 25.46 37.47
C GLY A 760 -4.44 25.34 36.36
N ILE A 761 -4.64 24.42 35.41
CA ILE A 761 -3.70 24.17 34.30
C ILE A 761 -3.74 25.32 33.26
N TRP A 762 -4.83 26.09 33.25
CA TRP A 762 -4.96 27.26 32.38
C TRP A 762 -3.88 28.30 32.67
N GLU A 763 -3.41 28.42 33.91
CA GLU A 763 -2.31 29.32 34.29
C GLU A 763 -0.98 28.89 33.67
N GLU A 764 -0.67 27.60 33.70
CA GLU A 764 0.58 27.05 33.16
C GLU A 764 0.62 27.18 31.63
N ILE A 765 -0.50 26.92 30.96
CA ILE A 765 -0.65 27.10 29.52
C ILE A 765 -0.57 28.60 29.17
N GLU A 766 -1.24 29.44 29.95
CA GLU A 766 -1.12 30.88 29.81
C GLU A 766 0.37 31.30 29.94
N GLU A 767 1.10 30.90 30.98
CA GLU A 767 2.51 31.28 31.16
C GLU A 767 3.43 30.76 30.06
N SER A 768 3.18 29.55 29.57
CA SER A 768 3.92 28.97 28.44
C SER A 768 3.74 29.80 27.17
N LEU A 769 2.51 30.27 26.91
CA LEU A 769 2.18 31.14 25.78
C LEU A 769 2.70 32.59 25.93
N LYS A 770 3.18 33.03 27.12
CA LYS A 770 3.71 34.40 27.31
C LYS A 770 5.10 34.61 26.67
N LYS A 771 5.79 33.54 26.25
CA LYS A 771 7.20 33.59 25.82
C LYS A 771 7.43 33.94 24.32
N GLY A 772 6.40 33.90 23.46
CA GLY A 772 6.52 34.13 22.01
C GLY A 772 6.02 35.49 21.49
N ASN A 773 6.67 36.06 20.47
CA ASN A 773 6.28 37.29 19.74
C ASN A 773 6.06 37.02 18.22
N LEU A 774 4.93 37.52 17.67
CA LEU A 774 4.40 37.37 16.28
C LEU A 774 4.26 35.91 15.75
N PRO A 775 3.10 35.49 15.18
CA PRO A 775 2.86 34.09 14.83
C PRO A 775 3.70 33.70 13.60
N THR A 776 4.81 33.00 13.84
CA THR A 776 5.59 32.29 12.82
C THR A 776 5.18 30.81 12.81
N THR A 777 5.64 30.07 11.79
CA THR A 777 5.43 28.62 11.69
C THR A 777 6.00 27.86 12.89
N GLU A 778 7.05 28.39 13.53
CA GLU A 778 7.71 27.84 14.72
C GLU A 778 6.83 27.99 15.97
N GLU A 779 6.19 29.15 16.19
CA GLU A 779 5.25 29.33 17.30
C GLU A 779 4.00 28.43 17.18
N CYS A 780 3.60 28.08 15.96
CA CYS A 780 2.51 27.12 15.73
C CYS A 780 2.90 25.70 16.19
N GLN A 781 4.15 25.31 15.97
CA GLN A 781 4.66 24.02 16.42
C GLN A 781 4.73 23.94 17.95
N GLU A 782 5.11 25.01 18.65
CA GLU A 782 5.13 25.03 20.12
C GLU A 782 3.75 24.79 20.72
N ILE A 783 2.70 25.40 20.15
CA ILE A 783 1.32 25.23 20.63
C ILE A 783 0.79 23.81 20.34
N ILE A 784 1.11 23.26 19.16
CA ILE A 784 0.75 21.87 18.84
C ILE A 784 1.52 20.90 19.75
N GLU A 785 2.79 21.20 20.06
CA GLU A 785 3.61 20.44 20.99
C GLU A 785 3.05 20.47 22.41
N LEU A 786 2.61 21.63 22.91
CA LEU A 786 1.87 21.74 24.18
C LEU A 786 0.60 20.88 24.17
N SER A 787 -0.13 20.89 23.05
CA SER A 787 -1.34 20.09 22.87
C SER A 787 -1.05 18.59 22.93
N TYR A 788 0.03 18.18 22.27
CA TYR A 788 0.52 16.81 22.22
C TYR A 788 1.06 16.32 23.57
N ASN A 789 1.86 17.14 24.26
CA ASN A 789 2.44 16.80 25.57
C ASN A 789 1.33 16.55 26.61
N ASN A 790 0.22 17.26 26.47
CA ASN A 790 -0.93 17.16 27.35
C ASN A 790 -1.94 16.07 26.92
N LEU A 791 -1.68 15.32 25.85
CA LEU A 791 -2.47 14.13 25.52
C LEU A 791 -2.19 13.00 26.52
N PRO A 792 -3.22 12.22 26.88
CA PRO A 792 -3.02 10.92 27.54
C PRO A 792 -2.04 10.04 26.76
N ASP A 793 -1.16 9.32 27.45
CA ASP A 793 -0.08 8.56 26.80
C ASP A 793 -0.58 7.47 25.84
N HIS A 794 -1.80 6.96 26.03
CA HIS A 794 -2.42 6.00 25.12
C HIS A 794 -2.92 6.62 23.80
N LEU A 795 -3.17 7.93 23.75
CA LEU A 795 -3.59 8.64 22.53
C LEU A 795 -2.42 9.13 21.68
N LYS A 796 -1.25 9.38 22.28
CA LYS A 796 -0.07 9.85 21.54
C LYS A 796 0.32 8.92 20.38
N PRO A 797 0.40 7.58 20.57
CA PRO A 797 0.65 6.66 19.46
C PRO A 797 -0.43 6.72 18.37
N CYS A 798 -1.71 6.81 18.75
CA CYS A 798 -2.83 6.90 17.80
C CYS A 798 -2.74 8.17 16.93
N PHE A 799 -2.38 9.30 17.54
CA PHE A 799 -2.20 10.57 16.83
C PHE A 799 -0.98 10.56 15.91
N LEU A 800 0.19 10.14 16.40
CA LEU A 800 1.41 10.06 15.57
C LEU A 800 1.28 9.07 14.42
N TYR A 801 0.47 8.01 14.58
CA TYR A 801 0.24 7.02 13.52
C TYR A 801 -0.40 7.62 12.27
N LEU A 802 -1.15 8.71 12.42
CA LEU A 802 -1.72 9.44 11.28
C LEU A 802 -0.65 10.09 10.39
N GLY A 803 0.59 10.23 10.88
CA GLY A 803 1.74 10.66 10.08
C GLY A 803 2.09 9.74 8.90
N ALA A 804 1.49 8.55 8.83
CA ALA A 804 1.67 7.62 7.71
C ALA A 804 0.80 7.98 6.49
N TYR A 805 -0.23 8.80 6.65
CA TYR A 805 -1.14 9.17 5.57
C TYR A 805 -0.65 10.40 4.80
N LYS A 806 -1.20 10.59 3.60
CA LYS A 806 -0.91 11.76 2.76
C LYS A 806 -1.72 12.98 3.22
N GLU A 807 -1.27 14.15 2.78
CA GLU A 807 -1.99 15.41 2.97
C GLU A 807 -3.39 15.33 2.32
N ASP A 808 -4.38 15.91 3.00
CA ASP A 808 -5.80 15.90 2.63
C ASP A 808 -6.44 14.51 2.35
N GLU A 809 -5.75 13.41 2.69
CA GLU A 809 -6.26 12.06 2.46
C GLU A 809 -7.46 11.78 3.37
N LYS A 810 -8.59 11.40 2.76
CA LYS A 810 -9.76 10.91 3.50
C LYS A 810 -9.47 9.53 4.08
N VAL A 811 -9.12 9.49 5.37
CA VAL A 811 -8.80 8.24 6.07
C VAL A 811 -10.08 7.53 6.51
N LEU A 812 -10.25 6.26 6.10
CA LEU A 812 -11.37 5.44 6.53
C LEU A 812 -11.20 5.05 8.01
N VAL A 813 -11.97 5.68 8.89
CA VAL A 813 -11.83 5.54 10.36
C VAL A 813 -11.83 4.07 10.78
N ARG A 814 -12.69 3.24 10.21
CA ARG A 814 -12.79 1.82 10.59
C ARG A 814 -11.48 1.05 10.38
N GLU A 815 -10.79 1.27 9.25
CA GLU A 815 -9.52 0.60 8.97
C GLU A 815 -8.40 1.12 9.87
N LEU A 816 -8.40 2.42 10.15
CA LEU A 816 -7.49 3.01 11.12
C LEU A 816 -7.65 2.42 12.54
N LEU A 817 -8.89 2.18 13.00
CA LEU A 817 -9.12 1.51 14.28
C LEU A 817 -8.58 0.08 14.30
N TRP A 818 -8.70 -0.65 13.18
CA TRP A 818 -8.12 -1.99 13.05
C TRP A 818 -6.60 -1.96 13.09
N LEU A 819 -5.97 -0.95 12.48
CA LEU A 819 -4.53 -0.72 12.57
C LEU A 819 -4.11 -0.42 14.01
N TRP A 820 -4.75 0.52 14.70
CA TRP A 820 -4.43 0.82 16.12
C TRP A 820 -4.56 -0.40 17.03
N LYS A 821 -5.57 -1.25 16.77
CA LYS A 821 -5.73 -2.52 17.47
C LYS A 821 -4.58 -3.50 17.14
N ALA A 822 -4.25 -3.69 15.86
CA ALA A 822 -3.20 -4.59 15.42
C ALA A 822 -1.81 -4.18 15.96
N GLU A 823 -1.55 -2.88 16.05
CA GLU A 823 -0.36 -2.30 16.68
C GLU A 823 -0.31 -2.60 18.19
N GLY A 824 -1.47 -2.67 18.84
CA GLY A 824 -1.62 -2.83 20.28
C GLY A 824 -1.71 -1.50 21.05
N PHE A 825 -2.19 -0.43 20.42
CA PHE A 825 -2.40 0.87 21.09
C PHE A 825 -3.66 0.89 21.97
N VAL A 826 -4.55 -0.07 21.75
CA VAL A 826 -5.85 -0.15 22.43
C VAL A 826 -5.73 -1.02 23.67
N ASN A 827 -6.11 -0.47 24.82
CA ASN A 827 -6.06 -1.20 26.10
C ASN A 827 -7.21 -2.20 26.19
N LYS A 828 -6.89 -3.40 26.69
CA LYS A 828 -7.90 -4.44 26.96
C LYS A 828 -8.71 -4.07 28.20
N THR A 829 -10.02 -4.05 28.06
CA THR A 829 -10.94 -3.90 29.19
C THR A 829 -11.92 -5.08 29.19
N GLU A 830 -12.16 -5.69 30.35
CA GLU A 830 -13.01 -6.89 30.44
C GLU A 830 -14.47 -6.67 30.02
N ARG A 831 -14.93 -5.41 29.98
CA ARG A 831 -16.35 -5.05 29.82
C ARG A 831 -16.72 -4.45 28.47
N VAL A 832 -15.75 -3.96 27.68
CA VAL A 832 -15.99 -3.23 26.43
C VAL A 832 -15.11 -3.81 25.34
N CYS A 833 -15.63 -3.96 24.11
CA CYS A 833 -14.80 -4.44 23.02
C CYS A 833 -13.73 -3.41 22.63
N GLU A 834 -12.57 -3.89 22.21
CA GLU A 834 -11.43 -3.06 21.84
C GLU A 834 -11.77 -2.07 20.71
N GLU A 835 -12.63 -2.44 19.76
CA GLU A 835 -13.03 -1.52 18.68
C GLU A 835 -13.85 -0.33 19.18
N ASP A 836 -14.69 -0.52 20.21
CA ASP A 836 -15.44 0.59 20.81
C ASP A 836 -14.53 1.46 21.69
N VAL A 837 -13.52 0.88 22.34
CA VAL A 837 -12.46 1.63 23.04
C VAL A 837 -11.66 2.47 22.04
N ALA A 838 -11.23 1.87 20.93
CA ALA A 838 -10.50 2.54 19.85
C ALA A 838 -11.34 3.67 19.22
N TYR A 839 -12.64 3.45 19.01
CA TYR A 839 -13.55 4.49 18.56
C TYR A 839 -13.68 5.62 19.60
N GLY A 840 -13.68 5.30 20.89
CA GLY A 840 -13.61 6.28 21.97
C GLY A 840 -12.34 7.15 21.89
N TYR A 841 -11.18 6.55 21.64
CA TYR A 841 -9.92 7.27 21.40
C TYR A 841 -10.01 8.22 20.20
N MET A 842 -10.61 7.75 19.09
CA MET A 842 -10.87 8.58 17.91
C MET A 842 -11.75 9.78 18.23
N MET A 843 -12.85 9.57 18.96
CA MET A 843 -13.74 10.65 19.38
C MET A 843 -13.04 11.65 20.28
N GLU A 844 -12.16 11.21 21.18
CA GLU A 844 -11.39 12.11 22.04
C GLU A 844 -10.43 13.00 21.23
N LEU A 845 -9.74 12.44 20.23
CA LEU A 845 -8.89 13.23 19.32
C LEU A 845 -9.69 14.25 18.49
N ILE A 846 -10.89 13.88 18.06
CA ILE A 846 -11.82 14.79 17.37
C ILE A 846 -12.32 15.90 18.31
N HIS A 847 -12.71 15.57 19.54
CA HIS A 847 -13.14 16.57 20.52
C HIS A 847 -12.02 17.56 20.88
N ARG A 848 -10.76 17.10 20.85
CA ARG A 848 -9.56 17.94 21.03
C ARG A 848 -9.16 18.74 19.78
N ASN A 849 -9.94 18.68 18.70
CA ASN A 849 -9.68 19.34 17.41
C ASN A 849 -8.34 18.95 16.75
N LEU A 850 -7.81 17.78 17.09
CA LEU A 850 -6.60 17.25 16.45
C LEU A 850 -6.92 16.46 15.17
N ILE A 851 -8.18 16.07 14.97
CA ILE A 851 -8.68 15.35 13.79
C ILE A 851 -9.99 16.00 13.35
N MET A 852 -10.16 16.18 12.04
CA MET A 852 -11.39 16.70 11.45
C MET A 852 -12.27 15.56 10.94
N VAL A 853 -13.59 15.70 11.12
CA VAL A 853 -14.58 14.81 10.51
C VAL A 853 -14.77 15.23 9.05
N ALA A 854 -14.51 14.30 8.13
CA ALA A 854 -14.70 14.55 6.71
C ALA A 854 -16.09 14.12 6.24
N GLU A 855 -16.55 12.95 6.69
CA GLU A 855 -17.88 12.44 6.39
C GLU A 855 -18.42 11.63 7.57
N THR A 856 -19.72 11.80 7.86
CA THR A 856 -20.48 10.94 8.76
C THR A 856 -21.14 9.81 7.98
N GLY A 857 -21.12 8.61 8.55
CA GLY A 857 -21.87 7.48 8.02
C GLY A 857 -23.37 7.61 8.29
N SER A 858 -24.15 6.76 7.62
CA SER A 858 -25.63 6.73 7.71
C SER A 858 -26.23 6.42 9.10
N ARG A 859 -25.40 6.22 10.13
CA ARG A 859 -25.81 6.00 11.53
C ARG A 859 -25.25 7.09 12.46
N GLY A 860 -24.86 8.24 11.91
CA GLY A 860 -24.21 9.35 12.63
C GLY A 860 -22.75 9.11 13.03
N ARG A 861 -22.25 7.86 13.02
CA ARG A 861 -20.83 7.58 13.29
C ARG A 861 -19.92 8.13 12.19
N VAL A 862 -18.81 8.76 12.56
CA VAL A 862 -17.75 9.20 11.64
C VAL A 862 -17.29 8.05 10.73
N LYS A 863 -17.35 8.28 9.40
CA LYS A 863 -16.96 7.34 8.35
C LYS A 863 -15.54 7.63 7.87
N TYR A 864 -15.29 8.89 7.51
CA TYR A 864 -13.96 9.38 7.11
C TYR A 864 -13.53 10.54 8.00
N CYS A 865 -12.24 10.58 8.29
CA CYS A 865 -11.59 11.72 8.93
C CYS A 865 -10.43 12.24 8.06
N VAL A 866 -10.06 13.48 8.29
CA VAL A 866 -8.91 14.13 7.64
C VAL A 866 -8.07 14.78 8.74
N LEU A 867 -6.75 14.70 8.60
CA LEU A 867 -5.81 15.42 9.44
C LEU A 867 -5.38 16.70 8.72
N HIS A 868 -5.45 17.85 9.39
CA HIS A 868 -5.00 19.12 8.82
C HIS A 868 -3.48 19.09 8.59
N ASP A 869 -2.98 19.63 7.48
CA ASP A 869 -1.56 19.49 7.08
C ASP A 869 -0.55 19.90 8.15
N VAL A 870 -0.76 21.05 8.81
CA VAL A 870 0.12 21.50 9.91
C VAL A 870 0.22 20.46 11.04
N LEU A 871 -0.88 19.77 11.37
CA LEU A 871 -0.88 18.69 12.35
C LEU A 871 -0.25 17.40 11.79
N LEU A 872 -0.43 17.13 10.50
CA LEU A 872 0.21 16.00 9.82
C LEU A 872 1.74 16.17 9.79
N ASP A 873 2.24 17.37 9.46
CA ASP A 873 3.66 17.72 9.48
C ASP A 873 4.25 17.61 10.88
N PHE A 874 3.50 18.04 11.90
CA PHE A 874 3.86 17.80 13.28
C PHE A 874 3.96 16.29 13.57
N CYS A 875 2.98 15.47 13.19
CA CYS A 875 3.02 14.02 13.40
C CYS A 875 4.22 13.36 12.69
N LYS A 876 4.53 13.76 11.45
CA LYS A 876 5.69 13.28 10.69
C LYS A 876 7.00 13.64 11.39
N THR A 877 7.14 14.91 11.80
CA THR A 877 8.36 15.44 12.43
C THR A 877 8.56 14.85 13.83
N LYS A 878 7.52 14.87 14.67
CA LYS A 878 7.54 14.31 16.02
C LYS A 878 7.70 12.79 15.97
N GLY A 879 7.04 12.10 15.04
CA GLY A 879 7.19 10.67 14.82
C GLY A 879 8.62 10.27 14.44
N LYS A 880 9.30 11.06 13.60
CA LYS A 880 10.72 10.86 13.25
C LYS A 880 11.63 11.14 14.44
N HIS A 881 11.44 12.25 15.15
CA HIS A 881 12.23 12.63 16.33
C HIS A 881 12.08 11.61 17.48
N GLU A 882 10.88 11.10 17.69
CA GLU A 882 10.61 10.09 18.72
C GLU A 882 10.92 8.65 18.27
N HIS A 883 11.43 8.45 17.05
CA HIS A 883 11.67 7.14 16.43
C HIS A 883 10.43 6.23 16.37
N PHE A 884 9.24 6.82 16.37
CA PHE A 884 7.95 6.11 16.43
C PHE A 884 7.51 5.58 15.07
N LEU A 885 7.61 6.41 14.03
CA LEU A 885 7.22 6.13 12.65
C LEU A 885 8.22 6.81 11.73
N HIS A 886 8.76 6.05 10.78
CA HIS A 886 9.65 6.57 9.76
C HIS A 886 9.00 6.45 8.39
N SER A 887 8.92 7.56 7.66
CA SER A 887 8.37 7.60 6.31
C SER A 887 9.51 7.85 5.33
N LEU A 888 9.83 6.88 4.47
CA LEU A 888 10.90 6.98 3.48
C LEU A 888 10.43 7.78 2.25
N HIS A 889 11.22 8.78 1.87
CA HIS A 889 11.01 9.60 0.69
C HIS A 889 12.28 9.64 -0.19
N GLY A 890 12.15 9.42 -1.50
CA GLY A 890 13.28 9.39 -2.44
C GLY A 890 14.46 8.48 -2.05
N HIS A 891 15.68 8.92 -2.37
CA HIS A 891 16.96 8.21 -2.20
C HIS A 891 17.50 8.13 -0.76
N GLU A 892 16.66 8.34 0.27
CA GLU A 892 17.07 8.33 1.69
C GLU A 892 17.63 6.97 2.17
N LEU A 893 17.43 5.90 1.38
CA LEU A 893 17.90 4.56 1.72
C LEU A 893 19.42 4.36 1.60
N GLY A 894 20.09 5.17 0.78
CA GLY A 894 21.56 5.16 0.66
C GLY A 894 22.29 5.57 1.94
N ILE A 895 21.57 6.13 2.93
CA ILE A 895 22.11 6.59 4.22
C ILE A 895 22.28 5.41 5.21
N TYR A 896 21.59 4.28 4.99
CA TYR A 896 21.61 3.14 5.92
C TYR A 896 22.70 2.14 5.59
N SER A 897 23.82 2.19 6.32
CA SER A 897 24.94 1.23 6.19
C SER A 897 24.81 0.00 7.11
N GLN A 898 23.84 -0.04 8.03
CA GLN A 898 23.65 -1.10 9.04
C GLN A 898 22.18 -1.47 9.26
N PRO A 899 21.87 -2.64 9.88
CA PRO A 899 20.51 -3.00 10.26
C PRO A 899 19.89 -1.89 11.12
N SER A 900 18.82 -1.27 10.63
CA SER A 900 18.21 -0.13 11.30
C SER A 900 17.26 -0.61 12.40
N MET A 901 17.25 0.08 13.55
CA MET A 901 16.32 -0.20 14.66
C MET A 901 14.94 0.43 14.41
N LEU A 902 14.46 0.39 13.16
CA LEU A 902 13.15 0.93 12.82
C LEU A 902 12.05 0.01 13.34
N TYR A 903 11.10 0.60 14.07
CA TYR A 903 9.98 -0.13 14.65
C TYR A 903 8.73 -0.07 13.75
N ARG A 904 8.52 1.06 13.05
CA ARG A 904 7.44 1.23 12.06
C ARG A 904 7.96 1.97 10.83
N LEU A 905 7.65 1.42 9.67
CA LEU A 905 8.08 1.93 8.39
C LEU A 905 6.88 2.16 7.48
N HIS A 906 6.83 3.35 6.92
CA HIS A 906 5.97 3.71 5.81
C HIS A 906 6.83 3.95 4.58
N VAL A 907 6.52 3.30 3.47
CA VAL A 907 7.28 3.42 2.21
C VAL A 907 6.36 4.03 1.15
N ASN A 908 6.75 5.19 0.65
CA ASN A 908 6.06 5.88 -0.44
C ASN A 908 6.41 5.27 -1.79
N HIS A 909 5.54 5.49 -2.79
CA HIS A 909 5.70 4.94 -4.14
C HIS A 909 7.08 5.21 -4.77
N GLU A 910 7.57 6.44 -4.66
CA GLU A 910 8.86 6.86 -5.26
C GLU A 910 10.07 6.10 -4.68
N SER A 911 9.96 5.59 -3.45
CA SER A 911 11.05 4.88 -2.76
C SER A 911 10.90 3.37 -2.79
N ILE A 912 9.89 2.81 -3.48
CA ILE A 912 9.67 1.34 -3.51
C ILE A 912 10.86 0.64 -4.16
N VAL A 913 11.34 1.18 -5.28
CA VAL A 913 12.48 0.62 -6.03
C VAL A 913 13.72 0.64 -5.17
N ASP A 914 14.03 1.79 -4.57
CA ASP A 914 15.16 1.95 -3.66
C ASP A 914 15.03 1.00 -2.47
N PHE A 915 13.81 0.83 -1.91
CA PHE A 915 13.55 -0.08 -0.80
C PHE A 915 13.85 -1.52 -1.21
N ALA A 916 13.31 -1.97 -2.34
CA ALA A 916 13.60 -3.28 -2.92
C ALA A 916 15.11 -3.52 -3.02
N GLU A 917 15.82 -2.59 -3.67
CA GLU A 917 17.24 -2.72 -3.98
C GLU A 917 18.16 -2.59 -2.75
N SER A 918 17.69 -1.94 -1.69
CA SER A 918 18.47 -1.68 -0.46
C SER A 918 18.90 -2.95 0.29
N ARG A 919 18.13 -4.04 0.14
CA ARG A 919 18.33 -5.32 0.86
C ARG A 919 18.64 -5.10 2.35
N LEU A 920 17.98 -4.16 3.02
CA LEU A 920 18.20 -3.82 4.43
C LEU A 920 17.48 -4.80 5.36
N LEU A 921 18.09 -5.08 6.51
CA LEU A 921 17.50 -5.93 7.54
C LEU A 921 16.81 -5.08 8.61
N PHE A 922 15.53 -5.34 8.85
CA PHE A 922 14.72 -4.66 9.86
C PHE A 922 14.21 -5.64 10.94
N PRO A 923 15.08 -6.24 11.77
CA PRO A 923 14.71 -7.33 12.67
C PRO A 923 13.66 -6.94 13.73
N TYR A 924 13.54 -5.65 14.07
CA TYR A 924 12.60 -5.12 15.06
C TYR A 924 11.30 -4.58 14.45
N LEU A 925 11.15 -4.65 13.12
CA LEU A 925 10.03 -4.02 12.43
C LEU A 925 8.70 -4.67 12.82
N ARG A 926 7.74 -3.84 13.23
CA ARG A 926 6.36 -4.24 13.52
C ARG A 926 5.39 -3.89 12.41
N THR A 927 5.70 -2.84 11.67
CA THR A 927 4.78 -2.23 10.74
C THR A 927 5.52 -1.92 9.46
N LEU A 928 5.01 -2.47 8.37
CA LEU A 928 5.44 -2.12 7.03
C LEU A 928 4.20 -1.78 6.22
N LEU A 929 4.04 -0.49 5.93
CA LEU A 929 2.93 0.03 5.15
C LEU A 929 3.46 0.58 3.84
N PHE A 930 2.82 0.12 2.77
CA PHE A 930 3.05 0.53 1.41
C PHE A 930 1.78 1.18 0.88
N ASN A 931 1.89 2.38 0.33
CA ASN A 931 0.72 3.11 -0.18
C ASN A 931 1.02 3.63 -1.59
N ASP A 932 0.43 2.98 -2.60
CA ASP A 932 0.48 3.42 -3.99
C ASP A 932 -0.92 3.74 -4.54
N ASN A 933 -1.01 4.90 -5.18
CA ASN A 933 -2.21 5.41 -5.85
C ASN A 933 -2.02 5.53 -7.38
N CYS A 934 -0.81 5.32 -7.90
CA CYS A 934 -0.57 5.30 -9.33
C CYS A 934 -0.90 3.89 -9.81
N GLY A 935 -1.84 3.72 -10.73
CA GLY A 935 -2.22 2.40 -11.26
C GLY A 935 -1.13 1.72 -12.12
N MET A 936 0.15 1.90 -11.79
CA MET A 936 1.29 1.34 -12.49
C MET A 936 1.84 0.16 -11.70
N SER A 937 1.66 -1.05 -12.24
CA SER A 937 2.15 -2.28 -11.65
C SER A 937 3.67 -2.39 -11.79
N HIS A 938 4.41 -2.40 -10.67
CA HIS A 938 5.86 -2.71 -10.66
C HIS A 938 6.10 -4.22 -10.48
N ALA A 939 5.46 -5.04 -11.33
CA ALA A 939 5.43 -6.49 -11.17
C ALA A 939 6.81 -7.18 -11.12
N SER A 940 7.88 -6.53 -11.58
CA SER A 940 9.22 -7.12 -11.72
C SER A 940 10.13 -7.05 -10.49
N LYS A 941 9.80 -6.29 -9.43
CA LYS A 941 10.72 -6.07 -8.28
C LYS A 941 10.24 -6.57 -6.91
N TRP A 942 9.17 -7.37 -6.86
CA TRP A 942 8.58 -7.81 -5.60
C TRP A 942 9.46 -8.80 -4.81
N TYR A 943 10.27 -9.63 -5.48
CA TYR A 943 11.21 -10.57 -4.82
C TYR A 943 12.22 -9.85 -3.93
N ASP A 944 12.77 -8.73 -4.40
CA ASP A 944 13.69 -7.89 -3.62
C ASP A 944 12.97 -7.24 -2.42
N ILE A 945 11.66 -7.04 -2.48
CA ILE A 945 10.88 -6.52 -1.34
C ILE A 945 10.52 -7.62 -0.36
N LEU A 946 10.20 -8.84 -0.83
CA LEU A 946 10.07 -10.01 0.03
C LEU A 946 11.31 -10.17 0.91
N TYR A 947 12.51 -9.96 0.32
CA TYR A 947 13.77 -10.03 1.04
C TYR A 947 13.75 -9.19 2.32
N ASN A 948 13.35 -7.92 2.21
CA ASN A 948 13.42 -6.96 3.31
C ASN A 948 12.45 -7.31 4.45
N PHE A 949 11.25 -7.79 4.14
CA PHE A 949 10.24 -8.04 5.17
C PHE A 949 10.20 -9.48 5.69
N CYS A 950 10.65 -10.48 4.92
CA CYS A 950 10.73 -11.87 5.40
C CYS A 950 11.64 -12.03 6.63
N GLN A 951 12.66 -11.19 6.73
CA GLN A 951 13.60 -11.17 7.85
C GLN A 951 13.00 -10.49 9.09
N SER A 952 11.88 -9.77 8.92
CA SER A 952 11.17 -9.05 9.96
C SER A 952 10.11 -9.96 10.61
N LYS A 953 10.55 -11.04 11.28
CA LYS A 953 9.66 -12.06 11.89
C LYS A 953 8.67 -11.50 12.92
N LEU A 954 8.91 -10.28 13.42
CA LEU A 954 8.08 -9.61 14.43
C LEU A 954 6.95 -8.74 13.87
N LEU A 955 6.80 -8.67 12.54
CA LEU A 955 5.76 -7.90 11.88
C LEU A 955 4.36 -8.24 12.42
N ARG A 956 3.61 -7.20 12.79
CA ARG A 956 2.20 -7.24 13.20
C ARG A 956 1.30 -6.67 12.12
N VAL A 957 1.78 -5.67 11.39
CA VAL A 957 1.03 -4.97 10.34
C VAL A 957 1.84 -5.04 9.05
N LEU A 958 1.26 -5.66 8.02
CA LEU A 958 1.79 -5.67 6.67
C LEU A 958 0.70 -5.17 5.72
N GLY A 959 0.88 -3.96 5.20
CA GLY A 959 -0.03 -3.37 4.22
C GLY A 959 0.65 -3.29 2.86
N LEU A 960 0.14 -4.02 1.86
CA LEU A 960 0.65 -4.05 0.48
C LEU A 960 -0.38 -3.44 -0.47
N ASN A 961 -0.74 -2.16 -0.24
CA ASN A 961 -1.78 -1.49 -1.01
C ASN A 961 -1.22 -0.93 -2.33
N GLY A 962 -1.85 -1.28 -3.46
CA GLY A 962 -1.64 -0.61 -4.74
C GLY A 962 -0.37 -0.99 -5.50
N ILE A 963 0.65 -1.58 -4.85
CA ILE A 963 1.97 -1.77 -5.47
C ILE A 963 2.06 -3.03 -6.36
N PHE A 964 1.52 -4.15 -5.88
CA PHE A 964 1.76 -5.46 -6.49
C PHE A 964 0.46 -6.12 -6.85
N GLU A 965 0.39 -6.50 -8.12
CA GLU A 965 -0.71 -7.20 -8.73
C GLU A 965 -0.49 -8.71 -8.53
N PHE A 966 -0.99 -9.27 -7.42
CA PHE A 966 -0.76 -10.69 -7.11
C PHE A 966 -1.64 -11.61 -7.97
N SER A 967 -1.01 -12.45 -8.77
CA SER A 967 -1.62 -13.65 -9.38
C SER A 967 -1.59 -14.86 -8.42
N PHE A 968 -0.68 -14.87 -7.44
CA PHE A 968 -0.55 -15.92 -6.43
C PHE A 968 -0.23 -15.34 -5.05
N PHE A 969 -0.59 -16.07 -3.99
CA PHE A 969 -0.28 -15.68 -2.61
C PHE A 969 1.21 -15.87 -2.28
N PRO A 970 1.91 -14.85 -1.73
CA PRO A 970 3.32 -14.97 -1.37
C PRO A 970 3.54 -15.91 -0.17
N SER A 971 4.22 -17.05 -0.37
CA SER A 971 4.49 -18.02 0.71
C SER A 971 5.35 -17.43 1.84
N ALA A 972 6.21 -16.46 1.54
CA ALA A 972 6.96 -15.63 2.49
C ALA A 972 6.12 -15.15 3.70
N ILE A 973 4.87 -14.75 3.45
CA ILE A 973 3.98 -14.19 4.48
C ILE A 973 3.71 -15.23 5.58
N GLN A 974 3.71 -16.53 5.26
CA GLN A 974 3.43 -17.60 6.22
C GLN A 974 4.45 -17.67 7.38
N LEU A 975 5.62 -17.05 7.22
CA LEU A 975 6.67 -16.98 8.25
C LEU A 975 6.40 -15.90 9.30
N LEU A 976 5.47 -14.97 9.03
CA LEU A 976 5.16 -13.82 9.89
C LEU A 976 4.11 -14.20 10.94
N VAL A 977 4.45 -15.11 11.86
CA VAL A 977 3.50 -15.67 12.84
C VAL A 977 2.93 -14.64 13.84
N HIS A 978 3.56 -13.47 13.96
CA HIS A 978 3.07 -12.35 14.78
C HIS A 978 2.10 -11.42 14.05
N LEU A 979 1.85 -11.67 12.77
CA LEU A 979 1.01 -10.82 11.93
C LEU A 979 -0.43 -10.81 12.44
N ARG A 980 -1.00 -9.61 12.56
CA ARG A 980 -2.37 -9.33 13.00
C ARG A 980 -3.21 -8.63 11.93
N TYR A 981 -2.56 -7.88 11.05
CA TYR A 981 -3.19 -7.14 9.96
C TYR A 981 -2.45 -7.39 8.66
N LEU A 982 -3.18 -7.86 7.64
CA LEU A 982 -2.66 -8.12 6.30
C LEU A 982 -3.56 -7.47 5.25
N THR A 983 -2.97 -6.68 4.36
CA THR A 983 -3.63 -6.24 3.12
C THR A 983 -2.86 -6.72 1.89
N LEU A 984 -3.60 -7.17 0.87
CA LEU A 984 -3.08 -7.62 -0.41
C LEU A 984 -3.85 -6.97 -1.55
N THR A 985 -3.22 -6.78 -2.72
CA THR A 985 -3.88 -6.30 -3.93
C THR A 985 -3.86 -7.39 -5.01
N SER A 986 -4.99 -7.77 -5.62
CA SER A 986 -5.06 -8.85 -6.62
C SER A 986 -5.48 -8.35 -8.00
N VAL A 987 -4.99 -9.05 -9.04
CA VAL A 987 -5.26 -8.72 -10.47
C VAL A 987 -5.67 -9.92 -11.31
N GLY A 988 -5.48 -11.14 -10.80
CA GLY A 988 -6.05 -12.32 -11.46
C GLY A 988 -7.57 -12.37 -11.36
N GLU A 989 -8.20 -13.10 -12.28
CA GLU A 989 -9.62 -13.49 -12.14
C GLU A 989 -9.84 -14.26 -10.81
N ILE A 990 -8.86 -15.08 -10.41
CA ILE A 990 -8.95 -15.91 -9.20
C ILE A 990 -7.64 -15.88 -8.41
N LEU A 991 -7.69 -15.42 -7.16
CA LEU A 991 -6.59 -15.54 -6.19
C LEU A 991 -6.78 -16.78 -5.32
N LYS A 992 -5.85 -17.74 -5.41
CA LYS A 992 -5.84 -18.93 -4.54
C LYS A 992 -5.03 -18.68 -3.28
N ILE A 993 -5.69 -18.72 -2.12
CA ILE A 993 -5.03 -18.64 -0.82
C ILE A 993 -4.58 -20.05 -0.39
N PRO A 994 -3.28 -20.26 -0.09
CA PRO A 994 -2.75 -21.58 0.27
C PRO A 994 -3.16 -21.96 1.69
N SER A 995 -3.20 -23.26 1.96
CA SER A 995 -3.54 -23.82 3.27
C SER A 995 -2.61 -23.36 4.40
N SER A 996 -1.40 -22.89 4.07
CA SER A 996 -0.42 -22.33 5.00
C SER A 996 -0.83 -21.00 5.62
N ILE A 997 -1.89 -20.33 5.14
CA ILE A 997 -2.46 -19.13 5.81
C ILE A 997 -2.79 -19.42 7.30
N ALA A 998 -3.14 -20.66 7.64
CA ALA A 998 -3.43 -21.07 9.01
C ALA A 998 -2.22 -20.98 9.96
N CYS A 999 -0.99 -20.90 9.45
CA CYS A 999 0.20 -20.60 10.25
C CYS A 999 0.11 -19.20 10.91
N LEU A 1000 -0.65 -18.28 10.30
CA LEU A 1000 -0.91 -16.93 10.80
C LEU A 1000 -2.01 -16.94 11.87
N SER A 1001 -1.83 -17.75 12.90
CA SER A 1001 -2.82 -17.96 13.97
C SER A 1001 -3.17 -16.67 14.77
N ASN A 1002 -2.32 -15.64 14.69
CA ASN A 1002 -2.54 -14.33 15.29
C ASN A 1002 -3.24 -13.32 14.38
N LEU A 1003 -3.56 -13.69 13.14
CA LEU A 1003 -4.18 -12.77 12.19
C LEU A 1003 -5.60 -12.41 12.64
N GLU A 1004 -5.87 -11.11 12.76
CA GLU A 1004 -7.15 -10.55 13.21
C GLU A 1004 -7.91 -9.91 12.04
N THR A 1005 -7.19 -9.25 11.13
CA THR A 1005 -7.76 -8.55 9.97
C THR A 1005 -7.08 -8.98 8.69
N PHE A 1006 -7.87 -9.42 7.72
CA PHE A 1006 -7.42 -9.78 6.38
C PHE A 1006 -8.21 -9.02 5.33
N ILE A 1007 -7.52 -8.20 4.53
CA ILE A 1007 -8.13 -7.37 3.49
C ILE A 1007 -7.51 -7.71 2.13
N VAL A 1008 -8.36 -7.89 1.12
CA VAL A 1008 -7.90 -8.01 -0.28
C VAL A 1008 -8.56 -6.92 -1.10
N LEU A 1009 -7.73 -6.16 -1.81
CA LEU A 1009 -8.09 -5.03 -2.65
C LEU A 1009 -8.00 -5.46 -4.12
N LYS A 1010 -8.97 -5.06 -4.95
CA LYS A 1010 -9.05 -5.31 -6.42
C LYS A 1010 -9.12 -6.82 -6.81
N GLY A 1011 -9.62 -7.12 -8.01
CA GLY A 1011 -9.80 -8.48 -8.59
C GLY A 1011 -11.23 -9.06 -8.50
N PHE A 1012 -11.46 -10.25 -9.08
CA PHE A 1012 -12.80 -10.88 -9.23
C PHE A 1012 -13.17 -11.95 -8.16
N GLU A 1013 -12.37 -12.99 -7.93
CA GLU A 1013 -12.68 -14.08 -6.97
C GLU A 1013 -11.47 -14.47 -6.09
N VAL A 1014 -11.72 -14.84 -4.82
CA VAL A 1014 -10.70 -15.41 -3.90
C VAL A 1014 -11.14 -16.78 -3.40
N LEU A 1015 -10.32 -17.80 -3.66
CA LEU A 1015 -10.51 -19.16 -3.16
C LEU A 1015 -9.81 -19.34 -1.81
N LEU A 1016 -10.59 -19.62 -0.77
CA LEU A 1016 -10.10 -19.83 0.59
C LEU A 1016 -9.89 -21.33 0.89
N PRO A 1017 -8.84 -21.70 1.65
CA PRO A 1017 -8.58 -23.09 2.03
C PRO A 1017 -9.41 -23.51 3.26
N ASP A 1018 -9.72 -24.80 3.41
CA ASP A 1018 -10.41 -25.36 4.58
C ASP A 1018 -9.69 -25.06 5.91
N THR A 1019 -8.39 -24.83 5.86
CA THR A 1019 -7.57 -24.49 7.02
C THR A 1019 -7.89 -23.12 7.62
N LEU A 1020 -8.63 -22.25 6.90
CA LEU A 1020 -9.11 -20.96 7.40
C LEU A 1020 -9.93 -21.10 8.69
N TRP A 1021 -10.73 -22.16 8.80
CA TRP A 1021 -11.57 -22.45 9.97
C TRP A 1021 -10.76 -22.61 11.27
N ASN A 1022 -9.45 -22.85 11.18
CA ASN A 1022 -8.57 -22.97 12.34
C ASN A 1022 -8.06 -21.60 12.87
N MET A 1023 -8.27 -20.51 12.13
CA MET A 1023 -7.77 -19.18 12.47
C MET A 1023 -8.68 -18.46 13.48
N LYS A 1024 -8.72 -18.96 14.71
CA LYS A 1024 -9.68 -18.54 15.74
C LYS A 1024 -9.62 -17.06 16.13
N LYS A 1025 -8.52 -16.34 15.89
CA LYS A 1025 -8.39 -14.91 16.20
C LYS A 1025 -8.90 -13.99 15.07
N LEU A 1026 -9.20 -14.56 13.91
CA LEU A 1026 -9.69 -13.81 12.76
C LEU A 1026 -11.02 -13.14 13.09
N ARG A 1027 -11.07 -11.82 12.90
CA ARG A 1027 -12.20 -10.96 13.32
C ARG A 1027 -12.79 -10.20 12.14
N HIS A 1028 -11.97 -9.83 11.17
CA HIS A 1028 -12.37 -9.01 10.02
C HIS A 1028 -11.81 -9.58 8.73
N MET A 1029 -12.69 -9.86 7.79
CA MET A 1029 -12.35 -10.21 6.41
C MET A 1029 -13.06 -9.23 5.47
N LYS A 1030 -12.30 -8.53 4.65
CA LYS A 1030 -12.84 -7.52 3.74
C LYS A 1030 -12.27 -7.70 2.33
N ALA A 1031 -13.16 -7.72 1.35
CA ALA A 1031 -12.81 -7.57 -0.06
C ALA A 1031 -13.44 -6.29 -0.63
N SER A 1032 -12.69 -5.55 -1.48
CA SER A 1032 -13.21 -4.35 -2.15
C SER A 1032 -14.13 -4.67 -3.32
N CYS A 1033 -13.71 -5.61 -4.18
CA CYS A 1033 -14.44 -6.02 -5.40
C CYS A 1033 -14.52 -7.55 -5.58
N LEU A 1034 -13.78 -8.32 -4.76
CA LEU A 1034 -13.66 -9.77 -4.90
C LEU A 1034 -14.80 -10.54 -4.23
N LEU A 1035 -15.17 -11.68 -4.80
CA LEU A 1035 -16.00 -12.69 -4.16
C LEU A 1035 -15.17 -13.69 -3.35
N TRP A 1036 -15.36 -13.76 -2.04
CA TRP A 1036 -14.83 -14.85 -1.23
C TRP A 1036 -15.63 -16.12 -1.46
N LYS A 1037 -14.98 -17.15 -1.98
CA LYS A 1037 -15.54 -18.50 -1.99
C LYS A 1037 -15.08 -19.23 -0.75
N LEU A 1038 -16.03 -19.44 0.17
CA LEU A 1038 -15.76 -20.13 1.42
C LEU A 1038 -15.55 -21.63 1.18
N PRO A 1039 -14.72 -22.29 2.00
CA PRO A 1039 -14.47 -23.72 1.87
C PRO A 1039 -15.71 -24.55 2.25
N THR A 1040 -16.06 -25.53 1.42
CA THR A 1040 -17.24 -26.40 1.59
C THR A 1040 -16.91 -27.82 2.11
N GLY A 1041 -15.65 -28.13 2.43
CA GLY A 1041 -15.21 -29.46 2.83
C GLY A 1041 -15.96 -30.07 4.02
N ASN A 1042 -16.24 -31.39 3.94
CA ASN A 1042 -17.07 -32.24 4.82
C ASN A 1042 -17.20 -31.77 6.28
N SER A 1043 -18.45 -31.54 6.71
CA SER A 1043 -18.82 -30.55 7.72
C SER A 1043 -18.79 -30.99 9.19
N GLU A 1044 -18.32 -32.20 9.55
CA GLU A 1044 -18.46 -32.72 10.92
C GLU A 1044 -17.28 -32.46 11.88
N HIS A 1045 -16.11 -32.03 11.41
CA HIS A 1045 -14.88 -31.91 12.24
C HIS A 1045 -14.17 -30.55 12.20
N LEU A 1046 -14.65 -29.60 11.41
CA LEU A 1046 -14.01 -28.28 11.26
C LEU A 1046 -14.54 -27.27 12.29
N SER A 1047 -13.65 -26.46 12.86
CA SER A 1047 -13.97 -25.45 13.90
C SER A 1047 -14.85 -24.31 13.36
N SER A 1048 -15.63 -23.68 14.24
CA SER A 1048 -16.36 -22.43 13.96
C SER A 1048 -15.44 -21.20 14.13
N LEU A 1049 -15.70 -20.13 13.37
CA LEU A 1049 -15.02 -18.84 13.51
C LEU A 1049 -15.84 -17.91 14.42
N GLU A 1050 -15.83 -18.18 15.71
CA GLU A 1050 -16.64 -17.47 16.70
C GLU A 1050 -16.25 -16.00 16.88
N ASN A 1051 -15.01 -15.63 16.57
CA ASN A 1051 -14.53 -14.26 16.68
C ASN A 1051 -14.80 -13.41 15.44
N LEU A 1052 -15.23 -14.01 14.32
CA LEU A 1052 -15.44 -13.27 13.07
C LEU A 1052 -16.70 -12.37 13.19
N GLN A 1053 -16.51 -11.06 13.02
CA GLN A 1053 -17.58 -10.06 13.16
C GLN A 1053 -17.94 -9.37 11.85
N THR A 1054 -16.96 -9.22 10.95
CA THR A 1054 -17.14 -8.55 9.67
C THR A 1054 -16.65 -9.46 8.56
N LEU A 1055 -17.52 -9.73 7.59
CA LEU A 1055 -17.19 -10.47 6.38
C LEU A 1055 -17.83 -9.76 5.19
N SER A 1056 -17.03 -9.36 4.20
CA SER A 1056 -17.55 -8.62 3.05
C SER A 1056 -17.28 -9.28 1.70
N CYS A 1057 -18.28 -9.27 0.83
CA CYS A 1057 -18.28 -9.81 -0.54
C CYS A 1057 -18.13 -11.33 -0.59
N VAL A 1058 -18.95 -12.08 0.14
CA VAL A 1058 -18.99 -13.56 0.07
C VAL A 1058 -19.85 -14.01 -1.10
N SER A 1059 -19.42 -15.03 -1.85
CA SER A 1059 -20.25 -15.65 -2.88
C SER A 1059 -21.31 -16.57 -2.27
N TYR A 1060 -22.55 -16.35 -2.68
CA TYR A 1060 -23.65 -17.26 -2.37
C TYR A 1060 -23.59 -18.48 -3.30
N SER A 1061 -23.71 -19.67 -2.73
CA SER A 1061 -23.94 -20.93 -3.46
C SER A 1061 -25.30 -21.49 -3.09
N HIS A 1062 -26.11 -21.87 -4.07
CA HIS A 1062 -27.52 -22.26 -3.89
C HIS A 1062 -27.72 -23.63 -3.16
N ASP A 1063 -26.65 -24.34 -2.85
CA ASP A 1063 -26.64 -25.64 -2.19
C ASP A 1063 -26.95 -25.53 -0.66
N GLN A 1064 -27.48 -26.62 -0.06
CA GLN A 1064 -27.57 -26.85 1.40
C GLN A 1064 -26.28 -26.48 2.14
N THR A 1065 -25.12 -26.54 1.48
CA THR A 1065 -23.81 -26.07 1.97
C THR A 1065 -23.77 -24.61 2.43
N TRP A 1066 -24.51 -23.67 1.82
CA TRP A 1066 -24.47 -22.26 2.27
C TRP A 1066 -24.96 -22.11 3.71
N LYS A 1067 -26.09 -22.73 4.04
CA LYS A 1067 -26.65 -22.70 5.40
C LYS A 1067 -25.68 -23.33 6.39
N GLU A 1068 -25.00 -24.40 6.03
CA GLU A 1068 -23.99 -25.04 6.88
C GLU A 1068 -22.74 -24.17 7.08
N VAL A 1069 -22.23 -23.56 6.02
CA VAL A 1069 -21.05 -22.68 6.05
C VAL A 1069 -21.31 -21.43 6.87
N ILE A 1070 -22.45 -20.75 6.67
CA ILE A 1070 -22.78 -19.52 7.39
C ILE A 1070 -23.12 -19.78 8.86
N ARG A 1071 -23.67 -20.96 9.21
CA ARG A 1071 -23.85 -21.36 10.62
C ARG A 1071 -22.53 -21.45 11.39
N LYS A 1072 -21.39 -21.65 10.72
CA LYS A 1072 -20.05 -21.61 11.35
C LYS A 1072 -19.58 -20.19 11.70
N LEU A 1073 -20.38 -19.16 11.40
CA LEU A 1073 -20.12 -17.74 11.68
C LEU A 1073 -21.16 -17.14 12.66
N PRO A 1074 -21.29 -17.67 13.89
CA PRO A 1074 -22.43 -17.38 14.76
C PRO A 1074 -22.50 -15.93 15.28
N ASN A 1075 -21.36 -15.25 15.42
CA ASN A 1075 -21.27 -13.89 16.00
C ASN A 1075 -21.04 -12.80 14.94
N ILE A 1076 -21.37 -13.09 13.68
CA ILE A 1076 -21.22 -12.12 12.60
C ILE A 1076 -22.19 -10.94 12.79
N ARG A 1077 -21.64 -9.72 12.76
CA ARG A 1077 -22.42 -8.47 12.91
C ARG A 1077 -22.60 -7.74 11.60
N ARG A 1078 -21.69 -7.93 10.65
CA ARG A 1078 -21.72 -7.27 9.34
C ARG A 1078 -21.39 -8.27 8.24
N LEU A 1079 -22.32 -8.39 7.31
CA LEU A 1079 -22.20 -9.30 6.17
C LEU A 1079 -22.47 -8.51 4.88
N LYS A 1080 -21.56 -8.63 3.90
CA LYS A 1080 -21.83 -8.24 2.51
C LYS A 1080 -21.78 -9.49 1.65
N CYS A 1081 -22.87 -9.79 0.95
CA CYS A 1081 -23.03 -10.97 0.10
C CYS A 1081 -23.21 -10.57 -1.34
N GLY A 1082 -22.59 -11.35 -2.21
CA GLY A 1082 -22.74 -11.28 -3.65
C GLY A 1082 -23.45 -12.54 -4.16
N LEU A 1083 -24.55 -12.38 -4.86
CA LEU A 1083 -25.31 -13.45 -5.48
C LEU A 1083 -24.79 -13.64 -6.91
N SER A 1084 -24.32 -14.85 -7.24
CA SER A 1084 -23.77 -15.22 -8.55
C SER A 1084 -24.48 -16.47 -9.08
N LEU A 1085 -24.72 -16.53 -10.39
CA LEU A 1085 -25.35 -17.67 -11.07
C LEU A 1085 -24.43 -18.90 -11.04
N VAL A 1086 -24.99 -20.04 -10.65
CA VAL A 1086 -24.49 -21.35 -11.09
C VAL A 1086 -25.58 -21.92 -11.99
N GLU A 1087 -25.22 -22.24 -13.23
CA GLU A 1087 -26.13 -22.88 -14.18
C GLU A 1087 -26.57 -24.24 -13.65
N GLU A 1088 -27.80 -24.35 -13.14
CA GLU A 1088 -28.47 -25.65 -12.91
C GLU A 1088 -29.95 -25.60 -13.30
N GLN A 1089 -30.42 -26.75 -13.81
CA GLN A 1089 -31.68 -26.93 -14.55
C GLN A 1089 -32.93 -27.20 -13.70
N ASP A 1090 -33.01 -26.78 -12.43
CA ASP A 1090 -34.13 -27.19 -11.57
C ASP A 1090 -35.03 -26.05 -11.09
N GLY A 1091 -36.33 -26.19 -11.33
CA GLY A 1091 -37.40 -25.19 -11.10
C GLY A 1091 -37.85 -25.04 -9.64
N ALA A 1092 -36.93 -25.20 -8.68
CA ALA A 1092 -37.23 -25.04 -7.25
C ALA A 1092 -37.15 -23.56 -6.81
N LEU A 1093 -38.01 -23.16 -5.86
CA LEU A 1093 -38.01 -21.82 -5.26
C LEU A 1093 -36.66 -21.54 -4.58
N LYS A 1094 -35.99 -20.46 -5.00
CA LYS A 1094 -34.67 -20.08 -4.50
C LYS A 1094 -34.81 -19.19 -3.27
N ILE A 1095 -34.75 -19.76 -2.07
CA ILE A 1095 -34.90 -19.01 -0.79
C ILE A 1095 -33.54 -18.64 -0.21
N PHE A 1096 -33.29 -17.34 -0.06
CA PHE A 1096 -32.13 -16.82 0.66
C PHE A 1096 -32.48 -16.57 2.13
N ALA A 1097 -32.01 -17.45 3.02
CA ALA A 1097 -32.33 -17.39 4.44
C ALA A 1097 -31.12 -17.07 5.33
N LEU A 1098 -31.26 -16.03 6.15
CA LEU A 1098 -30.29 -15.57 7.16
C LEU A 1098 -30.95 -15.25 8.51
N ASP A 1099 -32.22 -15.60 8.67
CA ASP A 1099 -33.04 -15.38 9.87
C ASP A 1099 -32.44 -15.97 11.16
N PHE A 1100 -31.64 -17.03 11.03
CA PHE A 1100 -30.92 -17.66 12.13
C PHE A 1100 -29.72 -16.85 12.68
N LEU A 1101 -29.28 -15.79 12.00
CA LEU A 1101 -28.16 -14.94 12.44
C LEU A 1101 -28.63 -13.84 13.40
N SER A 1102 -28.78 -14.19 14.68
CA SER A 1102 -29.33 -13.30 15.71
C SER A 1102 -28.52 -12.06 16.06
N GLN A 1103 -27.23 -11.99 15.69
CA GLN A 1103 -26.35 -10.85 15.97
C GLN A 1103 -26.09 -9.95 14.74
N LEU A 1104 -26.68 -10.29 13.58
CA LEU A 1104 -26.41 -9.55 12.35
C LEU A 1104 -27.07 -8.17 12.41
N GLU A 1105 -26.26 -7.11 12.41
CA GLU A 1105 -26.73 -5.72 12.49
C GLU A 1105 -26.71 -5.00 11.13
N SER A 1106 -25.83 -5.41 10.21
CA SER A 1106 -25.67 -4.78 8.90
C SER A 1106 -25.58 -5.82 7.80
N LEU A 1107 -26.45 -5.73 6.81
CA LEU A 1107 -26.46 -6.60 5.64
C LEU A 1107 -26.40 -5.77 4.36
N HIS A 1108 -25.53 -6.17 3.45
CA HIS A 1108 -25.49 -5.65 2.08
C HIS A 1108 -25.60 -6.82 1.11
N ILE A 1109 -26.56 -6.76 0.20
CA ILE A 1109 -26.76 -7.80 -0.81
C ILE A 1109 -26.62 -7.14 -2.19
N THR A 1110 -25.76 -7.72 -3.00
CA THR A 1110 -25.59 -7.37 -4.42
C THR A 1110 -25.80 -8.63 -5.24
N GLN A 1111 -26.47 -8.55 -6.39
CA GLN A 1111 -26.52 -9.64 -7.35
C GLN A 1111 -25.77 -9.26 -8.62
N TRP A 1112 -25.12 -10.23 -9.24
CA TRP A 1112 -24.50 -10.06 -10.56
C TRP A 1112 -25.16 -11.02 -11.55
N GLY A 1113 -25.66 -10.47 -12.67
CA GLY A 1113 -26.39 -11.23 -13.69
C GLY A 1113 -27.88 -11.41 -13.39
N ASP A 1114 -28.50 -12.38 -14.06
CA ASP A 1114 -29.94 -12.64 -13.98
C ASP A 1114 -30.42 -13.07 -12.58
N LYS A 1115 -31.73 -12.92 -12.34
CA LYS A 1115 -32.40 -13.16 -11.04
C LYS A 1115 -32.05 -14.53 -10.46
N CYS A 1116 -31.38 -14.51 -9.29
CA CYS A 1116 -30.88 -15.72 -8.62
C CYS A 1116 -31.70 -16.16 -7.41
N VAL A 1117 -32.57 -15.30 -6.85
CA VAL A 1117 -33.30 -15.55 -5.60
C VAL A 1117 -34.74 -15.09 -5.75
N ASP A 1118 -35.68 -15.91 -5.28
CA ASP A 1118 -37.12 -15.65 -5.35
C ASP A 1118 -37.67 -15.06 -4.04
N GLN A 1119 -37.12 -15.45 -2.88
CA GLN A 1119 -37.60 -15.03 -1.56
C GLN A 1119 -36.46 -14.79 -0.57
N PHE A 1120 -36.67 -13.80 0.32
CA PHE A 1120 -35.72 -13.44 1.39
C PHE A 1120 -36.29 -13.74 2.77
N GLN A 1121 -35.47 -14.33 3.64
CA GLN A 1121 -35.74 -14.46 5.06
C GLN A 1121 -34.64 -13.71 5.84
N LEU A 1122 -34.96 -12.49 6.26
CA LEU A 1122 -34.01 -11.56 6.87
C LEU A 1122 -34.07 -11.62 8.41
N PRO A 1123 -32.92 -11.48 9.12
CA PRO A 1123 -32.90 -11.48 10.57
C PRO A 1123 -33.48 -10.21 11.20
N GLN A 1124 -34.24 -10.36 12.28
CA GLN A 1124 -34.91 -9.26 13.00
C GLN A 1124 -33.95 -8.31 13.75
N SER A 1125 -32.69 -8.71 13.92
CA SER A 1125 -31.64 -7.91 14.55
C SER A 1125 -31.06 -6.82 13.63
N LEU A 1126 -31.43 -6.81 12.35
CA LEU A 1126 -30.90 -5.87 11.36
C LEU A 1126 -31.20 -4.42 11.72
N LYS A 1127 -30.15 -3.62 11.73
CA LYS A 1127 -30.19 -2.15 11.90
C LYS A 1127 -29.89 -1.42 10.60
N LYS A 1128 -29.17 -2.05 9.68
CA LYS A 1128 -28.83 -1.49 8.37
C LYS A 1128 -29.00 -2.53 7.27
N LEU A 1129 -29.76 -2.17 6.24
CA LEU A 1129 -29.91 -2.95 5.02
C LEU A 1129 -29.48 -2.13 3.80
N THR A 1130 -28.77 -2.77 2.89
CA THR A 1130 -28.43 -2.18 1.59
C THR A 1130 -28.63 -3.22 0.49
N LEU A 1131 -29.39 -2.87 -0.53
CA LEU A 1131 -29.72 -3.74 -1.65
C LEU A 1131 -29.28 -3.09 -2.95
N SER A 1132 -28.81 -3.89 -3.90
CA SER A 1132 -28.35 -3.43 -5.21
C SER A 1132 -28.46 -4.58 -6.22
N GLN A 1133 -28.87 -4.27 -7.45
CA GLN A 1133 -28.91 -5.19 -8.60
C GLN A 1133 -29.79 -6.45 -8.41
N LEU A 1134 -30.76 -6.44 -7.49
CA LEU A 1134 -31.63 -7.60 -7.21
C LEU A 1134 -32.84 -7.70 -8.16
N ASN A 1135 -33.26 -6.58 -8.75
CA ASN A 1135 -34.43 -6.45 -9.62
C ASN A 1135 -35.72 -7.02 -8.98
N LEU A 1136 -35.97 -6.67 -7.71
CA LEU A 1136 -37.18 -7.11 -7.00
C LEU A 1136 -38.38 -6.24 -7.38
N PRO A 1137 -39.58 -6.80 -7.62
CA PRO A 1137 -40.77 -5.97 -7.78
C PRO A 1137 -41.10 -5.27 -6.46
N TRP A 1138 -41.62 -4.05 -6.53
CA TRP A 1138 -42.02 -3.27 -5.34
C TRP A 1138 -43.02 -4.00 -4.41
N SER A 1139 -43.76 -5.01 -4.89
CA SER A 1139 -44.62 -5.87 -4.07
C SER A 1139 -43.87 -6.62 -2.94
N GLU A 1140 -42.57 -6.87 -3.11
CA GLU A 1140 -41.72 -7.59 -2.14
C GLU A 1140 -41.14 -6.68 -1.05
N ILE A 1141 -41.40 -5.36 -1.09
CA ILE A 1141 -40.96 -4.42 -0.05
C ILE A 1141 -41.51 -4.80 1.35
N SER A 1142 -42.62 -5.55 1.38
CA SER A 1142 -43.29 -6.09 2.57
C SER A 1142 -42.44 -7.03 3.43
N VAL A 1143 -41.33 -7.54 2.89
CA VAL A 1143 -40.35 -8.34 3.63
C VAL A 1143 -39.43 -7.45 4.47
N ILE A 1144 -39.24 -6.20 4.06
CA ILE A 1144 -38.29 -5.24 4.64
C ILE A 1144 -39.00 -4.27 5.58
N ASP A 1145 -40.20 -3.83 5.20
CA ASP A 1145 -40.98 -2.80 5.87
C ASP A 1145 -41.40 -3.16 7.31
N LYS A 1146 -41.51 -4.46 7.62
CA LYS A 1146 -41.85 -5.02 8.93
C LYS A 1146 -40.64 -5.27 9.84
N LEU A 1147 -39.42 -4.93 9.42
CA LEU A 1147 -38.22 -5.14 10.24
C LEU A 1147 -38.20 -4.20 11.46
N PRO A 1148 -38.19 -4.72 12.71
CA PRO A 1148 -38.49 -3.92 13.91
C PRO A 1148 -37.35 -3.00 14.36
N ASN A 1149 -36.13 -3.24 13.91
CA ASN A 1149 -34.93 -2.54 14.36
C ASN A 1149 -34.17 -1.83 13.23
N LEU A 1150 -34.76 -1.76 12.03
CA LEU A 1150 -34.12 -1.18 10.86
C LEU A 1150 -34.03 0.34 11.01
N GLU A 1151 -32.81 0.85 11.20
CA GLU A 1151 -32.50 2.28 11.32
C GLU A 1151 -32.09 2.89 9.97
N VAL A 1152 -31.51 2.09 9.07
CA VAL A 1152 -30.94 2.54 7.80
C VAL A 1152 -31.36 1.62 6.67
N LEU A 1153 -31.98 2.19 5.63
CA LEU A 1153 -32.30 1.52 4.38
C LEU A 1153 -31.62 2.25 3.22
N LYS A 1154 -30.93 1.49 2.36
CA LYS A 1154 -30.32 2.00 1.13
C LYS A 1154 -30.73 1.11 -0.03
N LEU A 1155 -31.49 1.68 -0.95
CA LEU A 1155 -31.92 1.05 -2.19
C LEU A 1155 -31.07 1.68 -3.30
N LEU A 1156 -30.13 0.91 -3.83
CA LEU A 1156 -29.21 1.35 -4.88
C LEU A 1156 -29.70 0.86 -6.24
N ASP A 1157 -28.93 1.20 -7.28
CA ASP A 1157 -29.22 0.87 -8.67
C ASP A 1157 -29.61 -0.61 -8.83
N GLY A 1158 -30.70 -0.83 -9.57
CA GLY A 1158 -31.30 -2.13 -9.84
C GLY A 1158 -31.79 -2.90 -8.60
N SER A 1159 -31.96 -2.28 -7.44
CA SER A 1159 -32.43 -3.01 -6.22
C SER A 1159 -33.90 -3.41 -6.30
N PHE A 1160 -34.76 -2.50 -6.77
CA PHE A 1160 -36.17 -2.73 -7.05
C PHE A 1160 -36.48 -2.30 -8.49
N THR A 1161 -37.52 -2.90 -9.08
CA THR A 1161 -38.05 -2.57 -10.40
C THR A 1161 -39.55 -2.28 -10.34
N GLY A 1162 -39.97 -1.28 -11.11
CA GLY A 1162 -41.35 -0.84 -11.25
C GLY A 1162 -41.52 0.66 -10.98
N GLU A 1163 -42.49 1.24 -11.68
CA GLU A 1163 -42.69 2.69 -11.74
C GLU A 1163 -43.35 3.28 -10.49
N THR A 1164 -43.98 2.45 -9.63
CA THR A 1164 -44.81 2.94 -8.52
C THR A 1164 -44.48 2.24 -7.21
N TRP A 1165 -44.20 3.03 -6.16
CA TRP A 1165 -44.07 2.55 -4.78
C TRP A 1165 -45.19 3.17 -3.93
N SER A 1166 -46.19 2.36 -3.55
CA SER A 1166 -47.25 2.76 -2.61
C SER A 1166 -47.01 2.15 -1.22
N VAL A 1167 -47.15 2.97 -0.18
CA VAL A 1167 -47.05 2.55 1.21
C VAL A 1167 -48.42 2.69 1.89
N GLU A 1168 -49.16 1.59 1.95
CA GLU A 1168 -50.57 1.55 2.39
C GLU A 1168 -50.75 1.32 3.91
N GLU A 1169 -49.73 0.79 4.61
CA GLU A 1169 -49.75 0.48 6.05
C GLU A 1169 -48.64 1.21 6.84
N VAL A 1170 -48.80 1.30 8.17
CA VAL A 1170 -47.75 1.75 9.10
C VAL A 1170 -46.59 0.78 9.03
N THR A 1171 -45.51 1.24 8.42
CA THR A 1171 -44.33 0.45 8.07
C THR A 1171 -43.07 1.15 8.60
N PHE A 1172 -41.90 0.52 8.54
CA PHE A 1172 -40.60 1.14 8.89
C PHE A 1172 -40.53 1.83 10.28
N PRO A 1173 -40.79 1.10 11.38
CA PRO A 1173 -41.07 1.68 12.70
C PRO A 1173 -39.90 2.42 13.38
N LYS A 1174 -38.66 2.27 12.89
CA LYS A 1174 -37.45 2.91 13.47
C LYS A 1174 -36.51 3.48 12.41
N LEU A 1175 -36.97 3.62 11.17
CA LEU A 1175 -36.12 4.07 10.08
C LEU A 1175 -35.76 5.54 10.25
N ARG A 1176 -34.46 5.84 10.28
CA ARG A 1176 -33.89 7.19 10.45
C ARG A 1176 -33.21 7.71 9.19
N PHE A 1177 -32.69 6.80 8.36
CA PHE A 1177 -31.99 7.15 7.12
C PHE A 1177 -32.52 6.32 5.95
N LEU A 1178 -33.01 7.00 4.92
CA LEU A 1178 -33.44 6.39 3.66
C LEU A 1178 -32.60 6.96 2.51
N LYS A 1179 -32.01 6.07 1.69
CA LYS A 1179 -31.35 6.45 0.44
C LYS A 1179 -31.95 5.69 -0.73
N LEU A 1180 -32.32 6.42 -1.78
CA LEU A 1180 -32.74 5.92 -3.08
C LEU A 1180 -31.70 6.39 -4.11
N GLU A 1181 -31.15 5.45 -4.88
CA GLU A 1181 -30.13 5.76 -5.88
C GLU A 1181 -30.34 4.96 -7.16
N GLY A 1182 -30.48 5.63 -8.31
CA GLY A 1182 -30.57 4.98 -9.63
C GLY A 1182 -31.77 4.04 -9.79
N LEU A 1183 -32.94 4.38 -9.24
CA LEU A 1183 -34.16 3.56 -9.34
C LEU A 1183 -35.04 4.00 -10.52
N ASP A 1184 -35.81 3.06 -11.09
CA ASP A 1184 -36.80 3.29 -12.15
C ASP A 1184 -38.15 3.82 -11.62
N LEU A 1185 -38.13 4.41 -10.42
CA LEU A 1185 -39.30 4.89 -9.69
C LEU A 1185 -39.82 6.19 -10.30
N VAL A 1186 -41.09 6.20 -10.73
CA VAL A 1186 -41.77 7.37 -11.31
C VAL A 1186 -42.64 8.07 -10.26
N SER A 1187 -43.43 7.29 -9.51
CA SER A 1187 -44.32 7.82 -8.47
C SER A 1187 -44.11 7.13 -7.13
N TRP A 1188 -44.04 7.94 -6.07
CA TRP A 1188 -43.96 7.47 -4.69
C TRP A 1188 -45.14 8.03 -3.91
N THR A 1189 -46.00 7.16 -3.37
CA THR A 1189 -47.17 7.55 -2.59
C THR A 1189 -47.13 6.93 -1.19
N ILE A 1190 -47.51 7.73 -0.19
CA ILE A 1190 -47.59 7.32 1.21
C ILE A 1190 -49.01 7.65 1.68
N ASP A 1191 -49.81 6.63 1.96
CA ASP A 1191 -51.23 6.80 2.32
C ASP A 1191 -51.44 7.05 3.82
N SER A 1192 -50.42 6.76 4.64
CA SER A 1192 -50.45 6.92 6.10
C SER A 1192 -49.27 7.77 6.57
N GLU A 1193 -49.54 8.88 7.25
CA GLU A 1193 -48.53 9.78 7.84
C GLU A 1193 -47.58 9.05 8.82
N ASP A 1194 -48.06 7.96 9.45
CA ASP A 1194 -47.31 7.17 10.43
C ASP A 1194 -46.29 6.18 9.83
N SER A 1195 -46.14 6.08 8.50
CA SER A 1195 -45.28 5.08 7.85
C SER A 1195 -43.77 5.38 7.94
N PHE A 1196 -43.37 6.57 8.38
CA PHE A 1196 -41.96 6.92 8.61
C PHE A 1196 -41.79 7.79 9.88
N PRO A 1197 -42.04 7.23 11.08
CA PRO A 1197 -42.22 8.02 12.30
C PRO A 1197 -40.91 8.62 12.85
N PHE A 1198 -39.74 8.16 12.40
CA PHE A 1198 -38.43 8.62 12.88
C PHE A 1198 -37.46 8.99 11.77
N LEU A 1199 -37.95 9.20 10.53
CA LEU A 1199 -37.08 9.50 9.41
C LEU A 1199 -36.43 10.87 9.63
N GLU A 1200 -35.09 10.91 9.63
CA GLU A 1200 -34.27 12.11 9.86
C GLU A 1200 -33.61 12.59 8.57
N ILE A 1201 -33.13 11.66 7.73
CA ILE A 1201 -32.37 11.96 6.53
C ILE A 1201 -32.93 11.17 5.34
N LEU A 1202 -33.26 11.89 4.26
CA LEU A 1202 -33.61 11.34 2.96
C LEU A 1202 -32.55 11.72 1.92
N VAL A 1203 -32.05 10.75 1.17
CA VAL A 1203 -31.05 10.97 0.11
C VAL A 1203 -31.57 10.41 -1.21
N LEU A 1204 -31.64 11.23 -2.25
CA LEU A 1204 -32.11 10.91 -3.59
C LEU A 1204 -30.98 11.18 -4.60
N ASN A 1205 -30.41 10.13 -5.19
CA ASN A 1205 -29.29 10.27 -6.13
C ASN A 1205 -29.64 9.64 -7.48
N TYR A 1206 -29.57 10.40 -8.56
CA TYR A 1206 -29.77 9.91 -9.93
C TYR A 1206 -31.12 9.18 -10.13
N CYS A 1207 -32.18 9.65 -9.46
CA CYS A 1207 -33.56 9.16 -9.65
C CYS A 1207 -34.25 9.98 -10.74
N GLU A 1208 -33.78 9.86 -11.99
CA GLU A 1208 -34.17 10.74 -13.11
C GLU A 1208 -35.64 10.64 -13.50
N LEU A 1209 -36.32 9.53 -13.19
CA LEU A 1209 -37.71 9.29 -13.55
C LEU A 1209 -38.72 9.75 -12.49
N LEU A 1210 -38.26 10.09 -11.28
CA LEU A 1210 -39.12 10.42 -10.16
C LEU A 1210 -39.79 11.78 -10.39
N GLU A 1211 -41.10 11.81 -10.62
CA GLU A 1211 -41.82 13.05 -10.92
C GLU A 1211 -42.24 13.81 -9.66
N GLU A 1212 -42.72 13.11 -8.63
CA GLU A 1212 -43.28 13.73 -7.42
C GLU A 1212 -42.87 13.00 -6.14
N LEU A 1213 -42.62 13.77 -5.09
CA LEU A 1213 -42.40 13.28 -3.73
C LEU A 1213 -43.70 13.35 -2.91
N PRO A 1214 -43.93 12.41 -1.97
CA PRO A 1214 -45.08 12.44 -1.08
C PRO A 1214 -45.14 13.74 -0.25
N VAL A 1215 -46.25 14.47 -0.36
CA VAL A 1215 -46.46 15.75 0.35
C VAL A 1215 -46.39 15.59 1.88
N CYS A 1216 -46.79 14.43 2.42
CA CYS A 1216 -46.71 14.15 3.86
C CYS A 1216 -45.27 14.21 4.44
N LEU A 1217 -44.23 14.14 3.60
CA LEU A 1217 -42.84 14.39 4.04
C LEU A 1217 -42.63 15.85 4.49
N ALA A 1218 -43.41 16.80 3.94
CA ALA A 1218 -43.47 18.18 4.40
C ALA A 1218 -44.07 18.30 5.81
N GLU A 1219 -44.97 17.39 6.20
CA GLU A 1219 -45.62 17.40 7.51
C GLU A 1219 -44.81 16.66 8.59
N SER A 1220 -43.77 15.90 8.19
CA SER A 1220 -42.92 15.16 9.11
C SER A 1220 -42.08 16.08 10.01
N SER A 1221 -42.25 15.92 11.33
CA SER A 1221 -41.53 16.65 12.38
C SER A 1221 -40.12 16.12 12.66
N THR A 1222 -39.79 14.90 12.23
CA THR A 1222 -38.49 14.28 12.49
C THR A 1222 -37.48 14.49 11.37
N LEU A 1223 -37.94 14.81 10.16
CA LEU A 1223 -37.10 14.97 8.97
C LEU A 1223 -36.26 16.25 9.09
N GLN A 1224 -34.94 16.07 9.19
CA GLN A 1224 -33.93 17.12 9.37
C GLN A 1224 -33.23 17.47 8.06
N MET A 1225 -33.10 16.52 7.13
CA MET A 1225 -32.32 16.72 5.91
C MET A 1225 -32.88 15.98 4.71
N ILE A 1226 -32.90 16.66 3.56
CA ILE A 1226 -33.13 16.06 2.24
C ILE A 1226 -31.93 16.41 1.35
N GLU A 1227 -31.23 15.40 0.86
CA GLU A 1227 -30.13 15.54 -0.10
C GLU A 1227 -30.60 15.01 -1.45
N VAL A 1228 -30.50 15.84 -2.49
CA VAL A 1228 -30.94 15.52 -3.85
C VAL A 1228 -29.79 15.79 -4.81
N CYS A 1229 -29.42 14.79 -5.59
CA CYS A 1229 -28.37 14.90 -6.60
C CYS A 1229 -28.86 14.27 -7.92
N GLY A 1230 -28.92 15.05 -9.00
CA GLY A 1230 -29.29 14.52 -10.33
C GLY A 1230 -30.73 14.01 -10.45
N CYS A 1231 -31.71 14.69 -9.87
CA CYS A 1231 -33.15 14.36 -9.93
C CYS A 1231 -33.97 15.53 -10.51
N ASP A 1232 -33.76 15.87 -11.79
CA ASP A 1232 -34.30 17.09 -12.40
C ASP A 1232 -35.84 17.13 -12.48
N THR A 1233 -36.48 15.97 -12.61
CA THR A 1233 -37.94 15.82 -12.75
C THR A 1233 -38.70 16.08 -11.46
N ALA A 1234 -38.13 15.71 -10.30
CA ALA A 1234 -38.71 15.94 -8.98
C ALA A 1234 -38.51 17.37 -8.44
N ALA A 1235 -37.75 18.23 -9.15
CA ALA A 1235 -37.32 19.53 -8.64
C ALA A 1235 -38.49 20.44 -8.22
N ASP A 1236 -39.57 20.47 -8.99
CA ASP A 1236 -40.77 21.27 -8.69
C ASP A 1236 -41.48 20.78 -7.42
N SER A 1237 -41.57 19.46 -7.22
CA SER A 1237 -42.15 18.85 -6.02
C SER A 1237 -41.29 19.10 -4.78
N ILE A 1238 -39.97 19.05 -4.89
CA ILE A 1238 -39.03 19.37 -3.81
C ILE A 1238 -39.18 20.83 -3.37
N ASN A 1239 -39.29 21.75 -4.33
CA ASN A 1239 -39.52 23.17 -4.05
C ASN A 1239 -40.87 23.38 -3.34
N GLN A 1240 -41.93 22.67 -3.75
CA GLN A 1240 -43.23 22.72 -3.08
C GLN A 1240 -43.16 22.22 -1.63
N ILE A 1241 -42.43 21.13 -1.36
CA ILE A 1241 -42.21 20.62 0.00
C ILE A 1241 -41.46 21.66 0.86
N GLN A 1242 -40.50 22.37 0.28
CA GLN A 1242 -39.77 23.45 0.94
C GLN A 1242 -40.70 24.63 1.29
N GLU A 1243 -41.52 25.07 0.34
CA GLU A 1243 -42.48 26.17 0.53
C GLU A 1243 -43.53 25.81 1.60
N MET A 1244 -44.15 24.63 1.52
CA MET A 1244 -45.15 24.19 2.49
C MET A 1244 -44.58 24.13 3.91
N LYS A 1245 -43.32 23.69 4.10
CA LYS A 1245 -42.70 23.66 5.44
C LYS A 1245 -42.46 25.03 6.06
N THR A 1246 -42.20 26.06 5.25
CA THR A 1246 -42.12 27.44 5.76
C THR A 1246 -43.47 27.94 6.29
N GLU A 1247 -44.59 27.44 5.76
CA GLU A 1247 -45.93 27.74 6.28
C GLU A 1247 -46.25 27.00 7.60
N PHE A 1248 -45.65 25.82 7.81
CA PHE A 1248 -45.83 25.00 9.02
C PHE A 1248 -44.88 25.34 10.20
N GLY A 1249 -43.94 26.27 10.02
CA GLY A 1249 -43.13 26.84 11.12
C GLY A 1249 -41.96 25.98 11.61
N ASN A 1250 -41.42 25.11 10.76
CA ASN A 1250 -40.30 24.22 11.09
C ASN A 1250 -39.03 24.65 10.30
N GLU A 1251 -38.30 25.64 10.82
CA GLU A 1251 -37.19 26.34 10.11
C GLU A 1251 -35.89 25.51 9.98
N ASP A 1252 -35.81 24.31 10.58
CA ASP A 1252 -34.56 23.54 10.71
C ASP A 1252 -34.31 22.48 9.60
N LEU A 1253 -35.22 22.31 8.62
CA LEU A 1253 -35.02 21.34 7.52
C LEU A 1253 -33.97 21.85 6.53
N LYS A 1254 -32.84 21.14 6.43
CA LYS A 1254 -31.79 21.41 5.44
C LYS A 1254 -32.06 20.65 4.13
N ILE A 1255 -32.37 21.36 3.05
CA ILE A 1255 -32.48 20.79 1.70
C ILE A 1255 -31.19 21.14 0.93
N LEU A 1256 -30.45 20.11 0.50
CA LEU A 1256 -29.27 20.24 -0.34
C LEU A 1256 -29.60 19.70 -1.73
N ILE A 1257 -29.49 20.53 -2.75
CA ILE A 1257 -29.67 20.16 -4.16
C ILE A 1257 -28.31 20.35 -4.84
N GLU A 1258 -27.73 19.25 -5.33
CA GLU A 1258 -26.45 19.19 -6.06
C GLU A 1258 -26.62 18.86 -7.54
#